data_AF-A0AA39HXE0-F1
#
_entry.id   AF-A0AA39HXE0-F1
#
_cell.length_a   1.000
_cell.length_b   1.000
_cell.length_c   1.000
_cell.angle_alpha   90.00
_cell.angle_beta   90.00
_cell.angle_gamma   90.00
#
_symmetry.space_group_name_H-M   'P 1'
#
loop_
_entity.id
_entity.type
_entity.pdbx_description
1 polymer ?
#
loop_
_entity_poly.entity_id
_entity_poly.type
_entity_poly.pdbx_seq_one_letter_code
_entity_poly.pdbx_strand_id
1 'polypeptide(L)'
;MDLLSSSPNDSFGDDDSIHDYSFAPLQDPELLLAAYTRAFNIRMMKSEEENADESWPVERRELVYDDSHSKPQLAQKKDRVTPDQAIFNYLYQQRRNDLLETMFDEETCMEYTTEVEQMGAAMPQIQRMYAYYCRNKPVKKEAVEKSSDSRRGVVELDNEESGNDDPKRRPQSTPTENGALEHAVKDSQQQQVTNPRRSARLRARSVVKKPVVVGVEDEESSNEDPKQQSTPRNKRKQQRTPREDARTITRINKSKEAQEANDRTDVRRKKKRVKDSRKVQLSSDQAVFYYFHERKRSDVLDALFNENTRQEHVNKVKEVVCEMPSIMRMYAHWRRIELKKTIKDAMEIWKCQACKKQQKTSGQKDLLEHIGTHERISSPCVVEHCGRRMKPRYMREHLKRFHARHYDEKARTQRNKYFPPEAFLRFDDKKFGNTQNLEDPKCRECGKVVRVRTTRRYHVAQHLKLSYKCMIDDCEFRSNPMAINRHISQYHSKKVGQLTAGEFLDFKLIKDDFNKTIGEEFHKFFTCRNNKPVRKRVEAKDKRASPNDMNVTPQLAIFYYLYERKRRDVLEAIFDEETWKEFASKVEKMGIDMPSILRTYAYWRRIELKKTSKGGIEIWKCHLCKKETKAFGPRNLLNHIGTHEVAKCPCVVEDCNTLVRPDLFRSHLKKVHALHVDHLGKKEYHKLRLIERSCSDEARTKRNKYFPPEAFLRFDDKKIGGKTQFEDPKCRECGQMVRVNTTRRAHVAQHLNLLYKCVVDGCEFRINPRTVIAHLSTRHSKKVAQLTAEELFELKRIRADFRKVMERELNKFFPYKEEISEDHFGDFL
;
A
#
# COMPACT_ATOMS: atom_id res chain seq x y z
N MET A 1 -11.85 -70.28 31.87
CA MET A 1 -12.92 -69.31 31.55
C MET A 1 -12.67 -68.65 30.18
N ASP A 2 -12.47 -69.46 29.14
CA ASP A 2 -13.52 -69.79 28.15
C ASP A 2 -14.06 -68.65 27.26
N LEU A 3 -14.20 -68.75 25.93
CA LEU A 3 -13.76 -69.64 24.81
C LEU A 3 -13.91 -68.78 23.50
N LEU A 4 -13.39 -69.05 22.29
CA LEU A 4 -12.61 -70.17 21.72
C LEU A 4 -11.69 -69.67 20.55
N SER A 5 -11.54 -70.51 19.51
CA SER A 5 -10.86 -70.41 18.20
C SER A 5 -11.37 -69.28 17.26
N SER A 6 -10.66 -68.84 16.20
CA SER A 6 -9.77 -69.62 15.31
C SER A 6 -8.66 -68.79 14.64
N SER A 7 -7.60 -69.49 14.20
CA SER A 7 -6.52 -69.06 13.28
C SER A 7 -6.65 -69.91 11.97
N PRO A 8 -5.79 -69.85 10.93
CA PRO A 8 -4.50 -69.13 10.78
C PRO A 8 -4.23 -68.48 9.39
N ASN A 9 -2.96 -68.13 9.15
CA ASN A 9 -2.27 -67.78 7.88
C ASN A 9 -2.53 -66.36 7.30
N ASP A 10 -1.52 -65.60 6.84
CA ASP A 10 -0.07 -65.87 6.83
C ASP A 10 0.84 -64.62 6.87
N SER A 11 2.11 -64.88 7.14
CA SER A 11 3.34 -64.04 7.16
C SER A 11 3.57 -63.17 5.89
N PHE A 12 4.44 -62.13 5.84
CA PHE A 12 5.52 -61.58 6.69
C PHE A 12 5.40 -60.03 6.71
N GLY A 13 6.00 -59.25 7.62
CA GLY A 13 6.81 -59.54 8.81
C GLY A 13 7.44 -58.23 9.34
N ASP A 14 7.42 -58.02 10.65
CA ASP A 14 7.93 -56.82 11.33
C ASP A 14 9.28 -57.10 12.03
N ASP A 15 10.09 -56.05 12.21
CA ASP A 15 11.40 -56.11 12.88
C ASP A 15 11.43 -55.03 13.98
N ASP A 16 11.11 -55.44 15.21
CA ASP A 16 10.76 -54.56 16.33
C ASP A 16 11.92 -54.41 17.33
N SER A 17 12.32 -53.17 17.65
CA SER A 17 13.31 -52.89 18.72
C SER A 17 13.15 -51.50 19.36
N ILE A 18 11.96 -51.22 19.89
CA ILE A 18 11.75 -50.08 20.79
C ILE A 18 11.91 -50.57 22.24
N HIS A 19 13.01 -50.21 22.89
CA HIS A 19 13.20 -50.44 24.32
C HIS A 19 12.31 -49.52 25.16
N ASP A 20 11.46 -50.11 26.01
CA ASP A 20 10.87 -49.41 27.15
C ASP A 20 11.98 -48.94 28.10
N TYR A 21 11.94 -47.65 28.46
CA TYR A 21 12.73 -47.09 29.57
C TYR A 21 11.79 -46.35 30.53
N SER A 22 11.49 -47.01 31.64
CA SER A 22 10.75 -46.42 32.76
C SER A 22 11.63 -45.39 33.48
N PHE A 23 11.15 -44.15 33.57
CA PHE A 23 11.87 -43.07 34.25
C PHE A 23 11.75 -43.21 35.77
N ALA A 24 12.85 -43.62 36.42
CA ALA A 24 13.04 -43.40 37.86
C ALA A 24 13.34 -41.90 38.13
N PRO A 25 12.84 -41.32 39.23
CA PRO A 25 13.09 -39.92 39.57
C PRO A 25 14.49 -39.72 40.16
N LEU A 26 15.39 -39.07 39.40
CA LEU A 26 16.68 -38.59 39.92
C LEU A 26 16.45 -37.41 40.88
N GLN A 27 16.97 -37.52 42.10
CA GLN A 27 16.76 -36.54 43.18
C GLN A 27 17.90 -35.50 43.36
N ASP A 28 18.95 -35.53 42.53
CA ASP A 28 20.13 -34.67 42.68
C ASP A 28 20.23 -33.62 41.55
N PRO A 29 20.04 -32.31 41.87
CA PRO A 29 20.22 -31.21 40.90
C PRO A 29 21.69 -30.85 40.62
N GLU A 30 22.61 -31.10 41.55
CA GLU A 30 24.02 -30.70 41.43
C GLU A 30 24.74 -31.62 40.43
N LEU A 31 24.44 -32.92 40.48
CA LEU A 31 24.94 -33.92 39.52
C LEU A 31 24.53 -33.57 38.08
N LEU A 32 23.31 -33.04 37.89
CA LEU A 32 22.79 -32.61 36.60
C LEU A 32 23.46 -31.32 36.10
N LEU A 33 23.78 -30.39 36.99
CA LEU A 33 24.57 -29.19 36.68
C LEU A 33 26.02 -29.55 36.30
N ALA A 34 26.66 -30.43 37.05
CA ALA A 34 28.03 -30.91 36.78
C ALA A 34 28.13 -31.63 35.43
N ALA A 35 27.13 -32.44 35.07
CA ALA A 35 27.04 -33.08 33.76
C ALA A 35 26.91 -32.04 32.62
N TYR A 36 26.11 -30.99 32.82
CA TYR A 36 25.94 -29.92 31.83
C TYR A 36 27.23 -29.13 31.60
N THR A 37 27.95 -28.79 32.67
CA THR A 37 29.24 -28.07 32.58
C THR A 37 30.32 -28.91 31.90
N ARG A 38 30.39 -30.24 32.16
CA ARG A 38 31.31 -31.13 31.43
C ARG A 38 30.96 -31.18 29.93
N ALA A 39 29.69 -31.34 29.57
CA ALA A 39 29.24 -31.37 28.18
C ALA A 39 29.50 -30.04 27.44
N PHE A 40 29.40 -28.91 28.15
CA PHE A 40 29.73 -27.58 27.61
C PHE A 40 31.24 -27.44 27.35
N ASN A 41 32.09 -27.81 28.31
CA ASN A 41 33.54 -27.65 28.19
C ASN A 41 34.14 -28.57 27.11
N ILE A 42 33.67 -29.82 27.00
CA ILE A 42 34.09 -30.75 25.92
C ILE A 42 33.75 -30.17 24.53
N ARG A 43 32.70 -29.36 24.41
CA ARG A 43 32.29 -28.72 23.16
C ARG A 43 33.11 -27.47 22.82
N MET A 44 33.68 -26.78 23.81
CA MET A 44 34.59 -25.65 23.58
C MET A 44 35.94 -26.14 23.02
N MET A 45 36.58 -27.10 23.69
CA MET A 45 37.90 -27.63 23.30
C MET A 45 37.93 -28.12 21.84
N LYS A 46 36.89 -28.84 21.41
CA LYS A 46 36.74 -29.36 20.04
C LYS A 46 36.50 -28.29 18.95
N SER A 47 36.57 -27.00 19.26
CA SER A 47 36.47 -25.93 18.26
C SER A 47 37.78 -25.19 18.00
N GLU A 48 38.87 -25.57 18.69
CA GLU A 48 40.18 -24.91 18.56
C GLU A 48 41.26 -25.81 17.91
N GLU A 49 41.04 -27.14 17.81
CA GLU A 49 42.02 -28.09 17.22
C GLU A 49 41.91 -28.29 15.69
N GLU A 50 40.79 -27.95 15.03
CA GLU A 50 40.57 -28.21 13.59
C GLU A 50 41.20 -27.16 12.63
N ASN A 51 42.34 -26.54 12.98
CA ASN A 51 43.04 -25.55 12.13
C ASN A 51 44.58 -25.64 12.18
N ALA A 52 45.14 -26.86 12.25
CA ALA A 52 46.56 -27.12 12.01
C ALA A 52 46.73 -28.40 11.17
N ASP A 53 47.85 -28.45 10.45
CA ASP A 53 48.47 -29.59 9.75
C ASP A 53 47.58 -30.51 8.87
N GLU A 54 47.71 -30.33 7.55
CA GLU A 54 48.05 -31.47 6.67
C GLU A 54 48.74 -30.99 5.39
N SER A 55 49.99 -31.43 5.15
CA SER A 55 50.77 -31.11 3.95
C SER A 55 51.53 -32.33 3.44
N TRP A 56 51.24 -32.80 2.23
CA TRP A 56 52.02 -33.82 1.49
C TRP A 56 51.74 -33.69 -0.04
N PRO A 57 52.48 -34.39 -0.95
CA PRO A 57 53.33 -33.65 -1.89
C PRO A 57 52.79 -33.49 -3.33
N VAL A 58 53.56 -32.71 -4.09
CA VAL A 58 53.46 -32.48 -5.54
C VAL A 58 53.54 -33.77 -6.35
N GLU A 59 52.62 -33.95 -7.31
CA GLU A 59 52.97 -34.56 -8.59
C GLU A 59 52.44 -33.69 -9.76
N ARG A 60 53.13 -33.75 -10.91
CA ARG A 60 53.11 -32.69 -11.93
C ARG A 60 52.42 -33.14 -13.21
N ARG A 61 51.29 -32.50 -13.57
CA ARG A 61 50.75 -32.52 -14.93
C ARG A 61 50.35 -31.12 -15.38
N GLU A 62 51.00 -30.67 -16.44
CA GLU A 62 50.75 -29.39 -17.10
C GLU A 62 49.52 -29.51 -17.99
N LEU A 63 48.55 -28.61 -17.82
CA LEU A 63 47.56 -28.28 -18.84
C LEU A 63 47.30 -26.78 -18.79
N VAL A 64 47.71 -26.09 -19.86
CA VAL A 64 47.58 -24.63 -20.00
C VAL A 64 46.12 -24.25 -20.19
N TYR A 65 45.60 -23.37 -19.32
CA TYR A 65 44.43 -22.55 -19.62
C TYR A 65 44.60 -21.14 -19.06
N ASP A 66 44.13 -20.16 -19.82
CA ASP A 66 44.36 -18.74 -19.62
C ASP A 66 43.31 -18.13 -18.67
N ASP A 67 43.73 -17.42 -17.62
CA ASP A 67 42.84 -16.87 -16.58
C ASP A 67 43.16 -15.41 -16.24
N SER A 68 42.57 -14.50 -17.02
CA SER A 68 42.58 -13.07 -16.72
C SER A 68 41.28 -12.63 -16.04
N HIS A 69 41.40 -12.18 -14.78
CA HIS A 69 40.40 -11.47 -13.97
C HIS A 69 39.33 -12.29 -13.21
N SER A 70 39.68 -12.71 -11.98
CA SER A 70 38.83 -12.34 -10.83
C SER A 70 39.64 -12.09 -9.55
N LYS A 71 39.25 -11.10 -8.74
CA LYS A 71 39.75 -10.92 -7.36
C LYS A 71 38.70 -11.47 -6.39
N PRO A 72 39.07 -12.24 -5.35
CA PRO A 72 38.14 -12.64 -4.31
C PRO A 72 37.56 -11.42 -3.58
N GLN A 73 36.25 -11.41 -3.33
CA GLN A 73 35.64 -10.42 -2.45
C GLN A 73 35.75 -10.89 -1.00
N LEU A 74 36.45 -10.12 -0.15
CA LEU A 74 36.42 -10.34 1.29
C LEU A 74 34.99 -10.19 1.82
N ALA A 75 34.53 -11.18 2.60
CA ALA A 75 33.20 -11.15 3.18
C ALA A 75 33.15 -10.13 4.32
N GLN A 76 32.63 -8.93 4.04
CA GLN A 76 32.38 -7.92 5.07
C GLN A 76 31.48 -8.49 6.18
N LYS A 77 32.02 -8.57 7.40
CA LYS A 77 31.18 -8.65 8.61
C LYS A 77 30.20 -7.47 8.59
N LYS A 78 28.99 -7.72 9.08
CA LYS A 78 28.00 -6.66 9.31
C LYS A 78 27.82 -6.50 10.80
N ASP A 79 28.75 -5.75 11.35
CA ASP A 79 28.79 -5.42 12.76
C ASP A 79 27.57 -4.59 13.14
N ARG A 80 27.19 -4.67 14.42
CA ARG A 80 25.92 -4.14 14.91
C ARG A 80 26.17 -2.80 15.58
N VAL A 81 25.74 -1.72 14.94
CA VAL A 81 25.66 -0.38 15.53
C VAL A 81 25.13 -0.47 16.95
N THR A 82 25.94 -0.03 17.92
CA THR A 82 25.62 -0.10 19.35
C THR A 82 24.56 0.96 19.72
N PRO A 83 23.91 0.89 20.90
CA PRO A 83 22.97 1.94 21.33
C PRO A 83 23.68 3.30 21.44
N ASP A 84 24.87 3.30 22.03
CA ASP A 84 25.74 4.46 22.21
C ASP A 84 26.17 5.06 20.85
N GLN A 85 26.63 4.23 19.90
CA GLN A 85 26.95 4.69 18.54
C GLN A 85 25.70 5.14 17.75
N ALA A 86 24.52 4.55 17.98
CA ALA A 86 23.28 5.02 17.35
C ALA A 86 22.87 6.42 17.85
N ILE A 87 23.22 6.77 19.09
CA ILE A 87 23.03 8.10 19.68
C ILE A 87 24.10 9.07 19.19
N PHE A 88 25.37 8.65 19.13
CA PHE A 88 26.46 9.41 18.50
C PHE A 88 26.07 9.83 17.07
N ASN A 89 25.67 8.86 16.24
CA ASN A 89 25.20 9.09 14.86
C ASN A 89 24.04 10.10 14.78
N TYR A 90 23.12 10.08 15.74
CA TYR A 90 22.01 11.04 15.78
C TYR A 90 22.49 12.45 16.14
N LEU A 91 23.29 12.60 17.19
CA LEU A 91 23.80 13.90 17.66
C LEU A 91 24.76 14.54 16.65
N TYR A 92 25.64 13.74 16.05
CA TYR A 92 26.50 14.11 14.93
C TYR A 92 25.68 14.59 13.72
N GLN A 93 24.60 13.88 13.37
CA GLN A 93 23.68 14.32 12.30
C GLN A 93 22.94 15.62 12.65
N GLN A 94 22.65 15.89 13.94
CA GLN A 94 22.10 17.18 14.41
C GLN A 94 23.16 18.28 14.59
N ARG A 95 24.46 17.96 14.44
CA ARG A 95 25.60 18.86 14.71
C ARG A 95 25.65 19.42 16.14
N ARG A 96 25.22 18.63 17.12
CA ARG A 96 25.34 18.96 18.55
C ARG A 96 26.68 18.45 19.11
N ASN A 97 27.77 19.06 18.66
CA ASN A 97 29.13 18.73 19.09
C ASN A 97 29.31 18.93 20.60
N ASP A 98 28.68 19.97 21.15
CA ASP A 98 28.54 20.25 22.58
C ASP A 98 28.04 19.04 23.39
N LEU A 99 27.08 18.29 22.83
CA LEU A 99 26.55 17.08 23.45
C LEU A 99 27.43 15.87 23.22
N LEU A 100 28.15 15.78 22.09
CA LEU A 100 29.09 14.69 21.84
C LEU A 100 30.24 14.75 22.84
N GLU A 101 30.87 15.92 22.96
CA GLU A 101 31.96 16.23 23.91
C GLU A 101 31.55 16.04 25.38
N THR A 102 30.25 16.11 25.71
CA THR A 102 29.70 15.87 27.06
C THR A 102 29.28 14.40 27.30
N MET A 103 28.94 13.66 26.25
CA MET A 103 28.40 12.30 26.36
C MET A 103 29.43 11.19 26.16
N PHE A 104 30.48 11.46 25.40
CA PHE A 104 31.53 10.52 25.02
C PHE A 104 32.89 11.19 25.23
N ASP A 105 33.87 10.44 25.74
CA ASP A 105 35.26 10.89 25.76
C ASP A 105 35.82 11.11 24.34
N GLU A 106 36.97 11.79 24.26
CA GLU A 106 37.62 12.16 23.00
C GLU A 106 38.02 10.91 22.17
N GLU A 107 38.43 9.83 22.83
CA GLU A 107 38.79 8.55 22.20
C GLU A 107 37.56 7.88 21.57
N THR A 108 36.46 7.72 22.31
CA THR A 108 35.18 7.19 21.80
C THR A 108 34.58 8.10 20.71
N CYS A 109 34.74 9.43 20.83
CA CYS A 109 34.35 10.37 19.78
C CYS A 109 35.16 10.12 18.49
N MET A 110 36.48 9.98 18.58
CA MET A 110 37.31 9.70 17.43
C MET A 110 37.05 8.30 16.84
N GLU A 111 36.82 7.27 17.66
CA GLU A 111 36.45 5.93 17.18
C GLU A 111 35.14 5.98 16.38
N TYR A 112 34.06 6.50 16.96
CA TYR A 112 32.77 6.55 16.27
C TYR A 112 32.75 7.52 15.08
N THR A 113 33.49 8.64 15.10
CA THR A 113 33.68 9.46 13.89
C THR A 113 34.44 8.68 12.82
N THR A 114 35.51 7.97 13.18
CA THR A 114 36.31 7.17 12.26
C THR A 114 35.47 6.05 11.62
N GLU A 115 34.67 5.32 12.39
CA GLU A 115 33.74 4.31 11.84
C GLU A 115 32.68 4.94 10.91
N VAL A 116 32.17 6.12 11.25
CA VAL A 116 31.22 6.88 10.39
C VAL A 116 31.86 7.31 9.07
N GLU A 117 33.13 7.70 9.07
CA GLU A 117 33.86 8.06 7.85
C GLU A 117 34.26 6.82 7.03
N GLN A 118 34.70 5.74 7.68
CA GLN A 118 35.00 4.45 7.03
C GLN A 118 33.77 3.82 6.35
N MET A 119 32.55 4.05 6.86
CA MET A 119 31.30 3.60 6.21
C MET A 119 31.03 4.27 4.84
N GLY A 120 31.69 5.39 4.53
CA GLY A 120 31.83 5.91 3.17
C GLY A 120 30.54 6.30 2.43
N ALA A 121 30.52 6.03 1.12
CA ALA A 121 29.63 6.69 0.13
C ALA A 121 28.12 6.31 0.18
N ALA A 122 27.63 5.73 1.29
CA ALA A 122 26.22 5.37 1.49
C ALA A 122 25.37 6.50 2.14
N MET A 123 25.97 7.64 2.47
CA MET A 123 25.34 8.80 3.12
C MET A 123 25.05 9.96 2.12
N PRO A 124 23.77 10.28 1.82
CA PRO A 124 23.46 11.33 0.86
C PRO A 124 23.74 12.78 1.32
N GLN A 125 24.12 13.61 0.34
CA GLN A 125 23.89 15.06 0.26
C GLN A 125 24.75 16.03 1.10
N ILE A 126 25.26 15.68 2.29
CA ILE A 126 25.89 16.66 3.20
C ILE A 126 27.22 17.25 2.68
N GLN A 127 28.12 16.45 2.10
CA GLN A 127 29.49 16.90 1.74
C GLN A 127 29.51 18.08 0.75
N ARG A 128 28.52 18.19 -0.15
CA ARG A 128 28.42 19.32 -1.10
C ARG A 128 28.19 20.66 -0.42
N MET A 129 27.54 20.67 0.76
CA MET A 129 27.31 21.88 1.55
C MET A 129 28.54 22.28 2.37
N TYR A 130 29.30 21.30 2.88
CA TYR A 130 30.51 21.57 3.66
C TYR A 130 31.62 22.17 2.79
N ALA A 131 31.89 21.59 1.61
CA ALA A 131 32.86 22.14 0.65
C ALA A 131 32.52 23.56 0.16
N TYR A 132 31.23 23.93 0.13
CA TYR A 132 30.78 25.29 -0.17
C TYR A 132 31.03 26.25 1.01
N TYR A 133 30.81 25.80 2.25
CA TYR A 133 31.03 26.60 3.45
C TYR A 133 32.53 26.92 3.67
N CYS A 134 33.42 25.93 3.54
CA CYS A 134 34.86 26.11 3.74
C CYS A 134 35.50 27.10 2.74
N ARG A 135 34.92 27.29 1.55
CA ARG A 135 35.40 28.26 0.55
C ARG A 135 34.99 29.71 0.81
N ASN A 136 34.03 29.96 1.71
CA ASN A 136 33.35 31.25 1.84
C ASN A 136 33.41 31.85 3.27
N LYS A 137 34.32 31.38 4.13
CA LYS A 137 34.47 31.88 5.51
C LYS A 137 35.42 33.08 5.55
N PRO A 138 34.95 34.32 5.85
CA PRO A 138 35.83 35.48 5.93
C PRO A 138 36.72 35.41 7.18
N VAL A 139 37.99 35.75 7.04
CA VAL A 139 38.95 35.86 8.15
C VAL A 139 38.71 37.19 8.87
N LYS A 140 38.47 37.15 10.19
CA LYS A 140 38.49 38.35 11.03
C LYS A 140 39.93 38.70 11.41
N LYS A 141 40.27 39.98 11.38
CA LYS A 141 41.42 40.55 12.12
C LYS A 141 40.94 41.15 13.44
N GLU A 142 41.85 41.29 14.39
CA GLU A 142 41.61 41.85 15.71
C GLU A 142 41.99 43.35 15.79
N ALA A 143 41.22 44.11 16.56
CA ALA A 143 41.51 45.42 17.16
C ALA A 143 40.42 45.64 18.24
N VAL A 144 40.72 45.75 19.54
CA VAL A 144 41.43 46.82 20.27
C VAL A 144 40.59 48.09 20.46
N GLU A 145 40.14 48.26 21.72
CA GLU A 145 39.75 49.45 22.50
C GLU A 145 39.27 50.77 21.83
N LYS A 146 38.17 51.34 22.36
CA LYS A 146 38.22 52.57 23.19
C LYS A 146 36.88 52.93 23.89
N SER A 147 36.93 53.95 24.76
CA SER A 147 35.96 54.25 25.83
C SER A 147 35.32 55.65 25.77
N SER A 148 34.02 55.75 26.09
CA SER A 148 33.31 56.92 26.69
C SER A 148 31.80 56.56 26.79
N ASP A 149 31.00 56.67 27.86
CA ASP A 149 30.92 57.51 29.08
C ASP A 149 29.77 58.57 29.03
N SER A 150 29.17 58.86 30.19
CA SER A 150 28.33 60.03 30.56
C SER A 150 26.83 60.15 30.14
N ARG A 151 25.96 59.82 31.12
CA ARG A 151 24.89 60.67 31.75
C ARG A 151 23.40 60.68 31.30
N ARG A 152 22.56 60.68 32.37
CA ARG A 152 21.18 61.23 32.59
C ARG A 152 19.99 60.53 31.90
N GLY A 153 18.79 60.50 32.51
CA GLY A 153 18.37 61.11 33.79
C GLY A 153 17.06 60.55 34.37
N VAL A 154 16.66 61.05 35.55
CA VAL A 154 15.53 60.58 36.39
C VAL A 154 14.25 61.38 36.12
N VAL A 155 13.09 60.70 36.14
CA VAL A 155 11.77 61.27 36.48
C VAL A 155 10.95 60.18 37.20
N GLU A 156 10.32 60.54 38.32
CA GLU A 156 9.27 59.76 39.04
C GLU A 156 7.89 60.43 38.84
N LEU A 157 6.79 59.71 39.15
CA LEU A 157 5.51 60.17 39.75
C LEU A 157 4.31 59.26 39.39
N ASP A 158 3.98 58.35 40.32
CA ASP A 158 2.71 58.20 41.08
C ASP A 158 1.28 58.22 40.47
N ASN A 159 0.34 57.78 41.34
CA ASN A 159 -1.15 57.85 41.33
C ASN A 159 -1.90 56.69 40.59
N GLU A 160 -2.66 55.83 41.29
CA GLU A 160 -4.05 55.97 41.84
C GLU A 160 -5.16 55.65 40.80
N GLU A 161 -6.35 55.11 41.12
CA GLU A 161 -6.87 54.32 42.26
C GLU A 161 -8.19 53.60 41.84
N SER A 162 -8.80 52.78 42.72
CA SER A 162 -10.19 52.24 42.64
C SER A 162 -10.55 51.25 41.50
N GLY A 163 -11.63 50.44 41.58
CA GLY A 163 -12.57 50.20 42.69
C GLY A 163 -13.67 49.15 42.37
N ASN A 164 -13.99 48.33 43.38
CA ASN A 164 -15.04 47.30 43.58
C ASN A 164 -16.32 47.29 42.69
N ASP A 165 -16.92 46.10 42.43
CA ASP A 165 -18.03 45.51 43.23
C ASP A 165 -18.80 44.33 42.55
N ASP A 166 -19.41 43.47 43.38
CA ASP A 166 -20.31 42.32 43.08
C ASP A 166 -21.70 42.67 43.75
N PRO A 167 -22.66 41.79 44.14
CA PRO A 167 -23.09 40.43 43.75
C PRO A 167 -24.63 40.25 43.59
N LYS A 168 -25.11 38.98 43.55
CA LYS A 168 -26.51 38.48 43.85
C LYS A 168 -27.59 38.69 42.74
N ARG A 169 -28.71 37.93 42.63
CA ARG A 169 -29.15 36.59 43.16
C ARG A 169 -30.30 35.99 42.31
N ARG A 170 -30.66 34.72 42.63
CA ARG A 170 -31.87 33.92 42.27
C ARG A 170 -33.21 34.58 42.74
N PRO A 171 -34.44 34.14 42.33
CA PRO A 171 -34.94 32.74 42.39
C PRO A 171 -35.92 32.28 41.26
N GLN A 172 -36.88 31.39 41.58
CA GLN A 172 -37.69 30.51 40.70
C GLN A 172 -39.19 30.85 40.69
N SER A 173 -39.96 30.36 39.70
CA SER A 173 -41.30 29.76 39.92
C SER A 173 -41.84 28.96 38.70
N THR A 174 -42.89 28.16 38.94
CA THR A 174 -43.74 27.40 38.00
C THR A 174 -45.21 27.60 38.43
N PRO A 175 -46.23 27.43 37.56
CA PRO A 175 -46.88 26.11 37.33
C PRO A 175 -47.20 25.90 35.80
N THR A 176 -48.19 25.17 35.25
CA THR A 176 -49.38 24.42 35.76
C THR A 176 -49.83 23.30 34.76
N GLU A 177 -50.75 22.45 35.22
CA GLU A 177 -51.98 21.86 34.61
C GLU A 177 -52.44 22.24 33.16
N ASN A 178 -53.37 21.52 32.48
CA ASN A 178 -54.23 20.37 32.81
C ASN A 178 -54.70 19.61 31.52
N GLY A 179 -55.43 18.48 31.65
CA GLY A 179 -56.36 17.99 30.59
C GLY A 179 -56.26 16.50 30.19
N ALA A 180 -57.41 15.82 30.16
CA ALA A 180 -57.57 14.42 29.76
C ALA A 180 -58.81 14.22 28.84
N LEU A 181 -58.89 13.10 28.12
CA LEU A 181 -60.15 12.54 27.59
C LEU A 181 -60.00 11.04 27.24
N GLU A 182 -61.12 10.31 27.17
CA GLU A 182 -61.20 8.85 27.01
C GLU A 182 -61.98 8.43 25.73
N HIS A 183 -62.21 7.10 25.57
CA HIS A 183 -63.12 6.43 24.62
C HIS A 183 -62.73 6.44 23.10
N ALA A 184 -63.10 5.45 22.27
CA ALA A 184 -63.68 4.12 22.52
C ALA A 184 -63.44 3.10 21.36
N VAL A 185 -63.36 1.82 21.75
CA VAL A 185 -63.92 0.59 21.12
C VAL A 185 -64.24 0.57 19.61
N LYS A 186 -63.64 -0.38 18.84
CA LYS A 186 -64.39 -1.48 18.15
C LYS A 186 -63.52 -2.52 17.42
N ASP A 187 -64.14 -3.69 17.29
CA ASP A 187 -63.65 -5.02 16.86
C ASP A 187 -63.30 -5.13 15.36
N SER A 188 -62.49 -6.13 15.00
CA SER A 188 -62.99 -7.26 14.18
C SER A 188 -61.95 -8.36 13.87
N GLN A 189 -62.27 -9.57 14.35
CA GLN A 189 -62.19 -10.91 13.73
C GLN A 189 -60.99 -11.40 12.87
N GLN A 190 -60.85 -12.72 12.95
CA GLN A 190 -59.87 -13.58 12.27
C GLN A 190 -60.14 -13.70 10.76
N GLN A 191 -59.11 -14.07 10.00
CA GLN A 191 -59.25 -15.13 9.00
C GLN A 191 -57.94 -15.92 8.87
N GLN A 192 -58.02 -17.24 9.05
CA GLN A 192 -56.92 -18.16 8.71
C GLN A 192 -57.15 -18.70 7.30
N VAL A 193 -56.10 -18.76 6.48
CA VAL A 193 -56.12 -19.49 5.20
C VAL A 193 -54.89 -20.40 5.14
N THR A 194 -55.15 -21.69 5.04
CA THR A 194 -54.15 -22.77 4.96
C THR A 194 -53.90 -23.23 3.52
N ASN A 195 -53.14 -24.32 3.37
CA ASN A 195 -53.13 -25.22 2.19
C ASN A 195 -52.19 -24.87 0.99
N PRO A 196 -51.79 -25.86 0.15
CA PRO A 196 -50.37 -26.23 0.13
C PRO A 196 -49.80 -26.66 -1.25
N ARG A 197 -48.68 -27.42 -1.22
CA ARG A 197 -48.15 -28.39 -2.21
C ARG A 197 -47.53 -27.88 -3.53
N ARG A 198 -46.30 -28.36 -3.74
CA ARG A 198 -45.65 -28.91 -4.98
C ARG A 198 -44.23 -28.36 -5.18
N SER A 199 -43.27 -29.08 -5.75
CA SER A 199 -43.00 -30.53 -5.86
C SER A 199 -41.56 -30.69 -6.39
N ALA A 200 -40.99 -31.90 -6.30
CA ALA A 200 -39.63 -32.19 -6.76
C ALA A 200 -39.38 -31.91 -8.27
N ARG A 201 -38.11 -31.67 -8.62
CA ARG A 201 -37.60 -31.78 -10.00
C ARG A 201 -36.36 -32.68 -10.02
N LEU A 202 -36.59 -33.98 -10.18
CA LEU A 202 -35.58 -34.88 -10.71
C LEU A 202 -35.28 -34.50 -12.17
N ARG A 203 -34.04 -34.68 -12.62
CA ARG A 203 -33.66 -34.65 -14.04
C ARG A 203 -32.95 -35.95 -14.39
N ALA A 204 -33.71 -36.94 -14.83
CA ALA A 204 -33.13 -38.04 -15.58
C ALA A 204 -32.52 -37.49 -16.88
N ARG A 205 -31.37 -38.03 -17.27
CA ARG A 205 -30.82 -37.91 -18.63
C ARG A 205 -30.96 -39.29 -19.29
N SER A 206 -31.95 -39.44 -20.14
CA SER A 206 -32.08 -40.63 -20.98
C SER A 206 -30.95 -40.68 -22.00
N VAL A 207 -30.44 -41.89 -22.24
CA VAL A 207 -29.50 -42.19 -23.33
C VAL A 207 -30.31 -42.42 -24.60
N VAL A 208 -29.85 -41.88 -25.73
CA VAL A 208 -30.29 -42.30 -27.06
C VAL A 208 -29.07 -42.80 -27.83
N LYS A 209 -28.94 -44.13 -27.92
CA LYS A 209 -28.12 -44.77 -28.95
C LYS A 209 -28.99 -44.90 -30.22
N LYS A 210 -28.38 -44.74 -31.39
CA LYS A 210 -28.86 -45.37 -32.64
C LYS A 210 -27.65 -46.03 -33.31
N PRO A 211 -27.76 -47.30 -33.75
CA PRO A 211 -26.77 -47.92 -34.61
C PRO A 211 -27.03 -47.55 -36.09
N VAL A 212 -25.99 -47.66 -36.91
CA VAL A 212 -26.08 -47.89 -38.37
C VAL A 212 -25.10 -49.01 -38.69
N VAL A 213 -25.40 -49.81 -39.71
CA VAL A 213 -24.84 -51.15 -39.94
C VAL A 213 -23.61 -51.10 -40.87
N VAL A 214 -22.82 -52.17 -40.83
CA VAL A 214 -21.65 -52.45 -41.68
C VAL A 214 -22.03 -52.53 -43.16
N GLY A 215 -21.12 -52.08 -44.03
CA GLY A 215 -21.03 -52.50 -45.42
C GLY A 215 -19.54 -52.66 -45.76
N VAL A 216 -19.17 -53.81 -46.33
CA VAL A 216 -17.81 -54.15 -46.78
C VAL A 216 -17.96 -54.71 -48.18
N GLU A 217 -17.29 -54.10 -49.15
CA GLU A 217 -16.88 -54.74 -50.40
C GLU A 217 -15.46 -54.22 -50.70
N ASP A 218 -14.58 -55.12 -51.12
CA ASP A 218 -13.22 -54.84 -51.56
C ASP A 218 -13.21 -54.59 -53.08
N GLU A 219 -12.27 -53.79 -53.59
CA GLU A 219 -11.81 -54.00 -54.97
C GLU A 219 -10.37 -53.52 -55.17
N GLU A 220 -9.64 -54.22 -56.03
CA GLU A 220 -8.24 -53.96 -56.36
C GLU A 220 -8.12 -52.93 -57.49
N SER A 221 -7.03 -52.15 -57.52
CA SER A 221 -6.39 -51.78 -58.80
C SER A 221 -4.99 -51.20 -58.58
N SER A 222 -4.19 -51.27 -59.64
CA SER A 222 -2.74 -51.11 -59.62
C SER A 222 -2.25 -49.81 -60.29
N ASN A 223 -0.94 -49.61 -60.14
CA ASN A 223 -0.02 -48.93 -61.07
C ASN A 223 0.24 -47.41 -61.02
N GLU A 224 1.51 -47.14 -61.37
CA GLU A 224 2.09 -45.97 -62.04
C GLU A 224 2.32 -44.65 -61.25
N ASP A 225 3.56 -44.54 -60.77
CA ASP A 225 4.41 -43.35 -60.96
C ASP A 225 4.17 -42.71 -62.33
N PRO A 226 4.10 -41.37 -62.45
CA PRO A 226 5.34 -40.72 -62.89
C PRO A 226 5.60 -39.26 -62.41
N LYS A 227 6.90 -39.01 -62.19
CA LYS A 227 7.67 -37.81 -62.59
C LYS A 227 7.27 -36.44 -62.02
N GLN A 228 8.21 -35.92 -61.25
CA GLN A 228 8.36 -34.52 -60.86
C GLN A 228 8.24 -33.54 -62.04
N GLN A 229 7.49 -32.43 -61.85
CA GLN A 229 7.68 -31.21 -62.64
C GLN A 229 7.93 -30.01 -61.72
N SER A 230 9.11 -29.40 -61.84
CA SER A 230 9.48 -28.19 -61.10
C SER A 230 9.24 -26.96 -61.96
N THR A 231 8.49 -25.97 -61.45
CA THR A 231 8.24 -24.70 -62.16
C THR A 231 9.22 -23.60 -61.70
N PRO A 232 9.89 -22.88 -62.62
CA PRO A 232 10.89 -21.89 -62.27
C PRO A 232 10.26 -20.55 -61.84
N ARG A 233 10.49 -20.13 -60.59
CA ARG A 233 9.95 -18.87 -60.06
C ARG A 233 10.88 -17.67 -60.38
N ASN A 234 10.42 -16.79 -61.27
CA ASN A 234 11.16 -15.66 -61.83
C ASN A 234 11.92 -14.77 -60.81
N LYS A 235 13.24 -14.66 -60.95
CA LYS A 235 14.10 -13.69 -60.21
C LYS A 235 14.11 -12.32 -60.90
N ARG A 236 13.07 -11.50 -60.67
CA ARG A 236 13.01 -10.13 -61.23
C ARG A 236 13.87 -9.14 -60.41
N LYS A 237 15.17 -9.04 -60.73
CA LYS A 237 16.03 -7.96 -60.22
C LYS A 237 15.47 -6.60 -60.67
N GLN A 238 15.05 -5.75 -59.73
CA GLN A 238 14.82 -4.33 -59.99
C GLN A 238 16.12 -3.57 -59.82
N GLN A 239 16.66 -3.02 -60.92
CA GLN A 239 17.68 -1.97 -60.83
C GLN A 239 16.96 -0.66 -60.48
N ARG A 240 17.42 0.03 -59.42
CA ARG A 240 17.02 1.42 -59.17
C ARG A 240 17.71 2.34 -60.15
N THR A 241 17.05 3.42 -60.53
CA THR A 241 17.66 4.45 -61.39
C THR A 241 18.28 5.56 -60.51
N PRO A 242 19.45 6.14 -60.87
CA PRO A 242 20.11 7.18 -60.07
C PRO A 242 19.24 8.42 -59.76
N ARG A 243 18.16 8.62 -60.52
CA ARG A 243 17.22 9.74 -60.38
C ARG A 243 16.33 9.64 -59.14
N GLU A 244 16.18 8.46 -58.55
CA GLU A 244 15.41 8.25 -57.31
C GLU A 244 16.26 8.52 -56.05
N ASP A 245 17.51 8.07 -56.06
CA ASP A 245 18.43 8.28 -54.93
C ASP A 245 18.79 9.77 -54.79
N ALA A 246 19.00 10.48 -55.91
CA ALA A 246 19.16 11.95 -55.91
C ALA A 246 17.97 12.68 -55.24
N ARG A 247 16.73 12.31 -55.59
CA ARG A 247 15.51 12.87 -54.95
C ARG A 247 15.40 12.54 -53.46
N THR A 248 15.95 11.40 -53.05
CA THR A 248 15.98 10.96 -51.65
C THR A 248 17.00 11.76 -50.85
N ILE A 249 18.20 11.99 -51.40
CA ILE A 249 19.24 12.85 -50.80
C ILE A 249 18.73 14.29 -50.62
N THR A 250 18.08 14.89 -51.63
CA THR A 250 17.51 16.25 -51.50
C THR A 250 16.43 16.34 -50.42
N ARG A 251 15.65 15.28 -50.19
CA ARG A 251 14.69 15.21 -49.06
C ARG A 251 15.39 15.11 -47.71
N ILE A 252 16.44 14.29 -47.60
CA ILE A 252 17.22 14.15 -46.35
C ILE A 252 17.90 15.47 -45.98
N ASN A 253 18.51 16.16 -46.94
CA ASN A 253 19.19 17.44 -46.68
C ASN A 253 18.21 18.53 -46.25
N LYS A 254 17.07 18.70 -46.95
CA LYS A 254 16.01 19.63 -46.52
C LYS A 254 15.43 19.29 -45.14
N SER A 255 15.40 18.00 -44.75
CA SER A 255 15.01 17.59 -43.40
C SER A 255 16.03 18.00 -42.34
N LYS A 256 17.33 17.93 -42.65
CA LYS A 256 18.41 18.39 -41.75
C LYS A 256 18.42 19.91 -41.60
N GLU A 257 18.32 20.65 -42.70
CA GLU A 257 18.24 22.12 -42.71
C GLU A 257 17.06 22.62 -41.86
N ALA A 258 15.88 22.00 -42.01
CA ALA A 258 14.70 22.32 -41.21
C ALA A 258 14.87 21.97 -39.72
N GLN A 259 15.65 20.94 -39.39
CA GLN A 259 15.93 20.57 -38.01
C GLN A 259 16.94 21.53 -37.35
N GLU A 260 18.06 21.84 -38.02
CA GLU A 260 19.01 22.85 -37.55
C GLU A 260 18.38 24.24 -37.40
N ALA A 261 17.48 24.63 -38.31
CA ALA A 261 16.74 25.87 -38.19
C ALA A 261 15.87 25.90 -36.91
N ASN A 262 15.17 24.80 -36.61
CA ASN A 262 14.41 24.67 -35.36
C ASN A 262 15.33 24.75 -34.14
N ASP A 263 16.42 24.00 -34.11
CA ASP A 263 17.37 23.97 -32.99
C ASP A 263 18.00 25.35 -32.73
N ARG A 264 18.37 26.09 -33.78
CA ARG A 264 18.85 27.49 -33.68
C ARG A 264 17.77 28.44 -33.12
N THR A 265 16.49 28.26 -33.46
CA THR A 265 15.41 29.04 -32.84
C THR A 265 15.14 28.66 -31.39
N ASP A 266 15.26 27.38 -31.03
CA ASP A 266 15.02 26.91 -29.67
C ASP A 266 16.15 27.32 -28.71
N VAL A 267 17.41 27.31 -29.16
CA VAL A 267 18.55 27.90 -28.43
C VAL A 267 18.34 29.41 -28.20
N ARG A 268 17.87 30.17 -29.20
CA ARG A 268 17.52 31.60 -29.03
C ARG A 268 16.34 31.79 -28.04
N ARG A 269 15.32 30.94 -28.09
CA ARG A 269 14.18 30.96 -27.14
C ARG A 269 14.60 30.61 -25.71
N LYS A 270 15.49 29.63 -25.54
CA LYS A 270 16.10 29.25 -24.24
C LYS A 270 16.92 30.40 -23.66
N LYS A 271 17.83 31.02 -24.44
CA LYS A 271 18.60 32.20 -23.98
C LYS A 271 17.73 33.39 -23.57
N LYS A 272 16.55 33.61 -24.19
CA LYS A 272 15.60 34.62 -23.71
C LYS A 272 14.96 34.20 -22.37
N ARG A 273 14.41 32.98 -22.27
CA ARG A 273 13.72 32.48 -21.06
C ARG A 273 14.59 32.41 -19.80
N VAL A 274 15.90 32.19 -19.93
CA VAL A 274 16.83 32.19 -18.77
C VAL A 274 16.93 33.58 -18.12
N LYS A 275 16.67 34.67 -18.86
CA LYS A 275 16.62 36.03 -18.29
C LYS A 275 15.33 36.31 -17.52
N ASP A 276 14.23 35.68 -17.91
CA ASP A 276 12.87 35.99 -17.43
C ASP A 276 12.40 35.09 -16.26
N SER A 277 13.20 34.11 -15.82
CA SER A 277 12.75 33.01 -14.92
C SER A 277 13.45 32.91 -13.56
N ARG A 278 14.18 33.95 -13.12
CA ARG A 278 14.71 34.04 -11.75
C ARG A 278 13.58 34.23 -10.73
N LYS A 279 12.98 33.13 -10.27
CA LYS A 279 12.06 33.13 -9.11
C LYS A 279 12.85 33.43 -7.84
N VAL A 280 12.71 34.64 -7.32
CA VAL A 280 13.25 35.00 -6.00
C VAL A 280 12.58 34.12 -4.94
N GLN A 281 13.37 33.31 -4.24
CA GLN A 281 12.89 32.58 -3.07
C GLN A 281 12.94 33.53 -1.87
N LEU A 282 11.79 33.78 -1.26
CA LEU A 282 11.73 34.47 0.04
C LEU A 282 12.16 33.50 1.14
N SER A 283 13.00 33.96 2.07
CA SER A 283 13.30 33.21 3.29
C SER A 283 12.08 33.17 4.24
N SER A 284 12.14 32.30 5.25
CA SER A 284 11.21 32.31 6.38
C SER A 284 11.11 33.71 7.00
N ASP A 285 12.26 34.33 7.19
CA ASP A 285 12.44 35.52 8.02
C ASP A 285 11.93 36.75 7.26
N GLN A 286 12.17 36.80 5.95
CA GLN A 286 11.51 37.73 5.04
C GLN A 286 9.99 37.56 5.09
N ALA A 287 9.45 36.34 4.98
CA ALA A 287 8.01 36.12 5.01
C ALA A 287 7.36 36.55 6.34
N VAL A 288 8.09 36.43 7.47
CA VAL A 288 7.68 36.97 8.78
C VAL A 288 7.76 38.51 8.80
N PHE A 289 8.83 39.10 8.29
CA PHE A 289 8.99 40.56 8.18
C PHE A 289 7.85 41.20 7.37
N TYR A 290 7.56 40.67 6.18
CA TYR A 290 6.45 41.11 5.32
C TYR A 290 5.09 41.12 6.07
N TYR A 291 4.82 40.07 6.86
CA TYR A 291 3.55 39.89 7.57
C TYR A 291 3.29 40.97 8.63
N PHE A 292 4.33 41.40 9.37
CA PHE A 292 4.21 42.46 10.37
C PHE A 292 4.33 43.86 9.75
N HIS A 293 5.10 44.01 8.67
CA HIS A 293 5.25 45.26 7.91
C HIS A 293 3.93 45.73 7.28
N GLU A 294 3.21 44.86 6.55
CA GLU A 294 1.87 45.23 6.01
C GLU A 294 0.85 45.61 7.09
N ARG A 295 1.04 45.12 8.32
CA ARG A 295 0.17 45.38 9.47
C ARG A 295 0.58 46.59 10.31
N LYS A 296 1.64 47.31 9.92
CA LYS A 296 2.20 48.46 10.65
C LYS A 296 2.55 48.14 12.11
N ARG A 297 2.92 46.90 12.41
CA ARG A 297 3.42 46.48 13.73
C ARG A 297 4.93 46.69 13.80
N SER A 298 5.34 47.97 13.85
CA SER A 298 6.73 48.35 14.02
C SER A 298 7.30 47.72 15.28
N ASP A 299 6.57 47.78 16.39
CA ASP A 299 6.89 47.15 17.68
C ASP A 299 7.34 45.68 17.58
N VAL A 300 6.65 44.87 16.77
CA VAL A 300 7.02 43.46 16.57
C VAL A 300 8.20 43.32 15.60
N LEU A 301 8.38 44.26 14.67
CA LEU A 301 9.58 44.31 13.83
C LEU A 301 10.82 44.79 14.59
N ASP A 302 10.70 45.75 15.51
CA ASP A 302 11.76 46.21 16.41
C ASP A 302 12.27 45.05 17.28
N ALA A 303 11.34 44.23 17.81
CA ALA A 303 11.66 43.08 18.65
C ALA A 303 12.25 41.88 17.88
N LEU A 304 11.92 41.70 16.60
CA LEU A 304 12.34 40.53 15.81
C LEU A 304 13.52 40.80 14.85
N PHE A 305 13.77 42.06 14.46
CA PHE A 305 14.74 42.40 13.42
C PHE A 305 15.47 43.70 13.75
N ASN A 306 16.80 43.65 13.85
CA ASN A 306 17.62 44.86 13.95
C ASN A 306 17.50 45.72 12.66
N GLU A 307 17.76 47.02 12.79
CA GLU A 307 17.49 48.01 11.75
C GLU A 307 18.16 47.70 10.39
N ASN A 308 19.39 47.15 10.40
CA ASN A 308 20.08 46.77 9.17
C ASN A 308 19.36 45.63 8.46
N THR A 309 18.93 44.59 9.19
CA THR A 309 18.13 43.49 8.64
C THR A 309 16.78 44.00 8.12
N ARG A 310 16.13 44.93 8.82
CA ARG A 310 14.87 45.55 8.35
C ARG A 310 15.06 46.28 7.04
N GLN A 311 16.07 47.14 6.93
CA GLN A 311 16.32 47.92 5.72
C GLN A 311 16.78 47.04 4.55
N GLU A 312 17.55 45.97 4.81
CA GLU A 312 17.87 44.95 3.80
C GLU A 312 16.60 44.25 3.28
N HIS A 313 15.67 43.90 4.17
CA HIS A 313 14.39 43.29 3.79
C HIS A 313 13.50 44.28 3.03
N VAL A 314 13.37 45.53 3.47
CA VAL A 314 12.63 46.61 2.76
C VAL A 314 13.18 46.85 1.35
N ASN A 315 14.49 46.80 1.16
CA ASN A 315 15.09 46.97 -0.16
C ASN A 315 14.84 45.74 -1.06
N LYS A 316 14.99 44.53 -0.53
CA LYS A 316 14.62 43.29 -1.24
C LYS A 316 13.12 43.20 -1.55
N VAL A 317 12.24 43.85 -0.77
CA VAL A 317 10.81 43.97 -1.10
C VAL A 317 10.59 44.76 -2.39
N LYS A 318 11.29 45.90 -2.56
CA LYS A 318 11.15 46.79 -3.72
C LYS A 318 11.60 46.13 -5.04
N GLU A 319 12.52 45.17 -4.97
CA GLU A 319 13.01 44.40 -6.14
C GLU A 319 12.02 43.32 -6.63
N VAL A 320 11.04 42.90 -5.80
CA VAL A 320 10.22 41.69 -6.01
C VAL A 320 8.77 42.04 -6.45
N VAL A 321 8.47 43.29 -6.80
CA VAL A 321 7.11 43.79 -7.06
C VAL A 321 6.55 43.39 -8.45
N CYS A 322 6.46 42.09 -8.72
CA CYS A 322 5.74 41.50 -9.84
C CYS A 322 4.98 40.24 -9.39
N GLU A 323 3.65 40.36 -9.26
CA GLU A 323 2.66 39.26 -9.12
C GLU A 323 2.78 38.31 -7.90
N MET A 324 2.99 38.80 -6.68
CA MET A 324 2.70 37.99 -5.48
C MET A 324 1.19 37.79 -5.23
N PRO A 325 0.72 36.57 -4.89
CA PRO A 325 -0.64 36.35 -4.42
C PRO A 325 -0.86 36.94 -3.01
N SER A 326 -2.02 37.57 -2.78
CA SER A 326 -2.34 38.20 -1.49
C SER A 326 -2.31 37.21 -0.31
N ILE A 327 -1.95 37.71 0.89
CA ILE A 327 -1.83 36.93 2.14
C ILE A 327 -3.09 36.09 2.42
N MET A 328 -4.28 36.60 2.08
CA MET A 328 -5.56 35.88 2.22
C MET A 328 -5.58 34.55 1.45
N ARG A 329 -4.91 34.44 0.30
CA ARG A 329 -4.78 33.19 -0.46
C ARG A 329 -3.90 32.18 0.25
N MET A 330 -2.78 32.65 0.82
CA MET A 330 -1.85 31.82 1.58
C MET A 330 -2.52 31.29 2.85
N TYR A 331 -3.20 32.16 3.61
CA TYR A 331 -3.93 31.78 4.82
C TYR A 331 -5.09 30.82 4.53
N ALA A 332 -5.91 31.07 3.51
CA ALA A 332 -6.98 30.15 3.10
C ALA A 332 -6.44 28.79 2.64
N HIS A 333 -5.28 28.76 1.97
CA HIS A 333 -4.62 27.52 1.57
C HIS A 333 -4.09 26.72 2.78
N TRP A 334 -3.40 27.39 3.70
CA TRP A 334 -2.87 26.80 4.93
C TRP A 334 -4.00 26.25 5.83
N ARG A 335 -5.04 27.06 6.10
CA ARG A 335 -6.18 26.66 6.95
C ARG A 335 -6.91 25.43 6.39
N ARG A 336 -7.01 25.29 5.06
CA ARG A 336 -7.54 24.08 4.41
C ARG A 336 -6.63 22.86 4.65
N ILE A 337 -5.31 23.00 4.56
CA ILE A 337 -4.37 21.90 4.80
C ILE A 337 -4.50 21.40 6.24
N GLU A 338 -4.55 22.31 7.21
CA GLU A 338 -4.57 21.94 8.63
C GLU A 338 -5.87 21.26 9.04
N LEU A 339 -7.02 21.79 8.62
CA LEU A 339 -8.33 21.14 8.78
C LEU A 339 -8.40 19.76 8.08
N LYS A 340 -7.61 19.53 7.03
CA LYS A 340 -7.54 18.24 6.33
C LYS A 340 -6.64 17.22 7.02
N LYS A 341 -5.69 17.65 7.87
CA LYS A 341 -4.94 16.75 8.77
C LYS A 341 -5.86 16.18 9.85
N THR A 342 -6.73 17.03 10.43
CA THR A 342 -7.65 16.64 11.51
C THR A 342 -8.87 15.86 11.02
N ILE A 343 -9.46 16.21 9.87
CA ILE A 343 -10.69 15.57 9.35
C ILE A 343 -10.45 14.88 7.99
N LYS A 344 -9.63 13.82 8.01
CA LYS A 344 -9.15 13.08 6.80
C LYS A 344 -10.25 12.60 5.82
N ASP A 345 -11.47 12.35 6.30
CA ASP A 345 -12.58 11.79 5.51
C ASP A 345 -13.68 12.82 5.15
N ALA A 346 -13.57 14.09 5.55
CA ALA A 346 -14.63 15.07 5.30
C ALA A 346 -14.61 15.64 3.87
N MET A 347 -15.80 15.92 3.34
CA MET A 347 -15.94 16.55 2.03
C MET A 347 -15.65 18.04 2.13
N GLU A 348 -14.89 18.59 1.19
CA GLU A 348 -14.64 20.03 1.10
C GLU A 348 -15.85 20.71 0.43
N ILE A 349 -16.31 21.86 0.94
CA ILE A 349 -17.37 22.67 0.32
C ILE A 349 -16.74 23.90 -0.35
N TRP A 350 -16.92 24.02 -1.66
CA TRP A 350 -16.38 25.11 -2.49
C TRP A 350 -17.49 25.91 -3.17
N LYS A 351 -17.43 27.25 -3.17
CA LYS A 351 -18.39 28.13 -3.86
C LYS A 351 -17.84 28.53 -5.24
N CYS A 352 -18.39 27.99 -6.32
CA CYS A 352 -17.92 28.32 -7.68
C CYS A 352 -18.06 29.82 -7.96
N GLN A 353 -16.97 30.50 -8.33
CA GLN A 353 -17.01 31.96 -8.55
C GLN A 353 -17.90 32.36 -9.73
N ALA A 354 -18.01 31.54 -10.78
CA ALA A 354 -18.83 31.83 -11.95
C ALA A 354 -20.34 31.73 -11.66
N CYS A 355 -20.81 30.58 -11.17
CA CYS A 355 -22.25 30.31 -10.99
C CYS A 355 -22.75 30.41 -9.54
N LYS A 356 -21.87 30.78 -8.60
CA LYS A 356 -22.10 30.88 -7.13
C LYS A 356 -22.57 29.60 -6.42
N LYS A 357 -22.82 28.49 -7.13
CA LYS A 357 -23.25 27.20 -6.56
C LYS A 357 -22.16 26.60 -5.69
N GLN A 358 -22.55 26.08 -4.52
CA GLN A 358 -21.68 25.28 -3.67
C GLN A 358 -21.48 23.89 -4.27
N GLN A 359 -20.26 23.36 -4.21
CA GLN A 359 -19.90 22.01 -4.62
C GLN A 359 -19.25 21.29 -3.44
N LYS A 360 -19.86 20.17 -3.03
CA LYS A 360 -19.28 19.25 -2.06
C LYS A 360 -18.39 18.27 -2.81
N THR A 361 -17.13 18.13 -2.41
CA THR A 361 -16.15 17.33 -3.15
C THR A 361 -15.29 16.45 -2.26
N SER A 362 -14.94 15.28 -2.78
CA SER A 362 -13.94 14.38 -2.22
C SER A 362 -12.50 14.76 -2.63
N GLY A 363 -12.34 15.58 -3.67
CA GLY A 363 -11.05 16.04 -4.18
C GLY A 363 -11.14 16.58 -5.61
N GLN A 364 -9.99 16.97 -6.18
CA GLN A 364 -9.88 17.71 -7.45
C GLN A 364 -10.55 17.07 -8.69
N LYS A 365 -11.09 15.84 -8.60
CA LYS A 365 -11.98 15.29 -9.63
C LYS A 365 -13.23 16.16 -9.81
N ASP A 366 -13.99 16.37 -8.74
CA ASP A 366 -15.39 16.81 -8.83
C ASP A 366 -15.48 18.30 -9.19
N LEU A 367 -14.53 19.11 -8.69
CA LEU A 367 -14.39 20.53 -9.06
C LEU A 367 -14.08 20.74 -10.55
N LEU A 368 -13.23 19.89 -11.15
CA LEU A 368 -12.92 19.98 -12.58
C LEU A 368 -14.07 19.46 -13.45
N GLU A 369 -14.87 18.52 -12.95
CA GLU A 369 -16.11 18.09 -13.60
C GLU A 369 -17.16 19.20 -13.57
N HIS A 370 -17.25 19.96 -12.47
CA HIS A 370 -18.05 21.19 -12.39
C HIS A 370 -17.58 22.29 -13.35
N ILE A 371 -16.27 22.53 -13.48
CA ILE A 371 -15.73 23.53 -14.43
C ILE A 371 -16.15 23.21 -15.86
N GLY A 372 -16.14 21.93 -16.25
CA GLY A 372 -16.64 21.45 -17.54
C GLY A 372 -18.14 21.72 -17.80
N THR A 373 -18.91 22.19 -16.80
CA THR A 373 -20.31 22.61 -16.98
C THR A 373 -20.47 24.08 -17.39
N HIS A 374 -19.41 24.90 -17.24
CA HIS A 374 -19.34 26.30 -17.68
C HIS A 374 -18.67 26.44 -19.05
N GLU A 375 -17.61 25.67 -19.31
CA GLU A 375 -16.89 25.68 -20.59
C GLU A 375 -17.62 24.82 -21.65
N ARG A 376 -18.89 25.16 -21.96
CA ARG A 376 -19.83 24.36 -22.77
C ARG A 376 -19.55 24.33 -24.29
N ILE A 377 -18.31 24.13 -24.70
CA ILE A 377 -17.93 23.88 -26.09
C ILE A 377 -17.09 22.59 -26.15
N SER A 378 -17.13 21.85 -27.26
CA SER A 378 -16.16 20.79 -27.56
C SER A 378 -14.78 21.42 -27.79
N SER A 379 -14.09 21.73 -26.70
CA SER A 379 -12.84 22.50 -26.74
C SER A 379 -11.77 21.79 -27.56
N PRO A 380 -10.98 22.52 -28.37
CA PRO A 380 -9.76 21.96 -28.95
C PRO A 380 -8.80 21.59 -27.83
N CYS A 381 -7.95 20.59 -28.07
CA CYS A 381 -6.86 20.30 -27.15
C CYS A 381 -6.03 21.57 -26.94
N VAL A 382 -5.79 21.88 -25.68
CA VAL A 382 -5.20 23.14 -25.19
C VAL A 382 -3.68 23.20 -25.36
N VAL A 383 -3.09 22.18 -25.97
CA VAL A 383 -1.68 22.17 -26.39
C VAL A 383 -1.66 22.46 -27.88
N GLU A 384 -0.86 23.44 -28.27
CA GLU A 384 -0.71 23.88 -29.66
C GLU A 384 -0.34 22.70 -30.57
N HIS A 385 -0.81 22.76 -31.83
CA HIS A 385 -0.69 21.71 -32.84
C HIS A 385 -1.36 20.35 -32.52
N CYS A 386 -1.92 20.11 -31.33
CA CYS A 386 -2.59 18.84 -31.04
C CYS A 386 -3.93 18.67 -31.80
N GLY A 387 -4.65 19.76 -32.10
CA GLY A 387 -5.83 19.82 -32.99
C GLY A 387 -7.12 19.10 -32.53
N ARG A 388 -7.04 18.10 -31.67
CA ARG A 388 -8.18 17.24 -31.28
C ARG A 388 -9.23 17.99 -30.46
N ARG A 389 -10.40 18.27 -31.04
CA ARG A 389 -11.60 18.72 -30.30
C ARG A 389 -12.27 17.55 -29.58
N MET A 390 -12.65 17.72 -28.30
CA MET A 390 -13.38 16.69 -27.56
C MET A 390 -14.18 17.25 -26.37
N LYS A 391 -15.22 16.51 -25.95
CA LYS A 391 -16.07 16.89 -24.80
C LYS A 391 -15.25 16.90 -23.50
N PRO A 392 -15.52 17.81 -22.53
CA PRO A 392 -14.70 17.96 -21.31
C PRO A 392 -14.41 16.67 -20.53
N ARG A 393 -15.37 15.73 -20.48
CA ARG A 393 -15.22 14.41 -19.82
C ARG A 393 -14.15 13.49 -20.43
N TYR A 394 -13.66 13.80 -21.63
CA TYR A 394 -12.58 13.08 -22.31
C TYR A 394 -11.29 13.91 -22.40
N MET A 395 -11.40 15.23 -22.33
CA MET A 395 -10.25 16.15 -22.36
C MET A 395 -9.27 15.85 -21.21
N ARG A 396 -9.77 15.51 -20.02
CA ARG A 396 -8.93 15.02 -18.90
C ARG A 396 -8.10 13.81 -19.29
N GLU A 397 -8.74 12.74 -19.74
CA GLU A 397 -8.08 11.46 -20.04
C GLU A 397 -7.13 11.57 -21.24
N HIS A 398 -7.41 12.45 -22.20
CA HIS A 398 -6.48 12.80 -23.27
C HIS A 398 -5.28 13.61 -22.75
N LEU A 399 -5.49 14.73 -22.07
CA LEU A 399 -4.40 15.55 -21.55
C LEU A 399 -3.52 14.77 -20.55
N LYS A 400 -4.09 13.95 -19.66
CA LYS A 400 -3.30 13.06 -18.79
C LYS A 400 -2.46 12.04 -19.53
N ARG A 401 -2.90 11.57 -20.70
CA ARG A 401 -2.27 10.47 -21.45
C ARG A 401 -1.26 10.94 -22.49
N PHE A 402 -1.39 12.18 -22.97
CA PHE A 402 -0.56 12.72 -24.05
C PHE A 402 0.15 14.05 -23.69
N HIS A 403 -0.30 14.76 -22.65
CA HIS A 403 0.14 16.13 -22.31
C HIS A 403 0.23 16.36 -20.78
N ALA A 404 0.75 15.38 -20.02
CA ALA A 404 0.57 15.31 -18.56
C ALA A 404 1.05 16.57 -17.79
N ARG A 405 2.14 17.24 -18.23
CA ARG A 405 2.61 18.50 -17.63
C ARG A 405 1.58 19.62 -17.79
N HIS A 406 1.13 19.88 -19.02
CA HIS A 406 0.11 20.89 -19.32
C HIS A 406 -1.27 20.56 -18.70
N TYR A 407 -1.57 19.28 -18.46
CA TYR A 407 -2.79 18.88 -17.75
C TYR A 407 -2.83 19.49 -16.36
N ASP A 408 -1.80 19.23 -15.54
CA ASP A 408 -1.81 19.67 -14.13
C ASP A 408 -1.65 21.19 -14.01
N GLU A 409 -0.89 21.83 -14.89
CA GLU A 409 -0.79 23.29 -14.96
C GLU A 409 -2.15 23.93 -15.31
N LYS A 410 -2.75 23.60 -16.46
CA LYS A 410 -4.03 24.21 -16.84
C LYS A 410 -5.18 23.78 -15.93
N ALA A 411 -5.11 22.60 -15.32
CA ALA A 411 -6.05 22.20 -14.26
C ALA A 411 -5.87 23.01 -12.97
N ARG A 412 -4.66 23.48 -12.63
CA ARG A 412 -4.45 24.45 -11.53
C ARG A 412 -4.99 25.82 -11.93
N THR A 413 -4.67 26.34 -13.12
CA THR A 413 -5.15 27.66 -13.58
C THR A 413 -6.67 27.73 -13.66
N GLN A 414 -7.32 26.74 -14.29
CA GLN A 414 -8.78 26.67 -14.35
C GLN A 414 -9.41 26.44 -12.97
N ARG A 415 -8.83 25.58 -12.12
CA ARG A 415 -9.31 25.45 -10.74
C ARG A 415 -9.21 26.79 -10.02
N ASN A 416 -8.10 27.52 -10.12
CA ASN A 416 -7.95 28.80 -9.45
C ASN A 416 -8.86 29.90 -10.05
N LYS A 417 -9.25 29.83 -11.33
CA LYS A 417 -10.22 30.73 -11.97
C LYS A 417 -11.66 30.55 -11.46
N TYR A 418 -12.10 29.31 -11.24
CA TYR A 418 -13.48 29.01 -10.82
C TYR A 418 -13.62 28.70 -9.32
N PHE A 419 -12.53 28.29 -8.67
CA PHE A 419 -12.40 27.87 -7.28
C PHE A 419 -11.00 28.28 -6.71
N PRO A 420 -10.70 29.59 -6.62
CA PRO A 420 -9.49 30.05 -5.92
C PRO A 420 -9.57 29.70 -4.41
N PRO A 421 -8.45 29.73 -3.65
CA PRO A 421 -8.45 29.37 -2.22
C PRO A 421 -9.57 29.99 -1.38
N GLU A 422 -9.91 31.25 -1.65
CA GLU A 422 -10.97 32.06 -1.02
C GLU A 422 -12.39 31.49 -1.27
N ALA A 423 -12.56 30.62 -2.26
CA ALA A 423 -13.83 29.94 -2.55
C ALA A 423 -14.09 28.70 -1.67
N PHE A 424 -13.10 28.26 -0.87
CA PHE A 424 -13.31 27.22 0.13
C PHE A 424 -14.12 27.78 1.32
N LEU A 425 -15.27 27.18 1.60
CA LEU A 425 -16.15 27.64 2.68
C LEU A 425 -15.89 26.91 4.01
N ARG A 426 -15.95 25.58 3.99
CA ARG A 426 -15.82 24.68 5.16
C ARG A 426 -15.71 23.23 4.71
N PHE A 427 -15.47 22.34 5.67
CA PHE A 427 -15.74 20.91 5.52
C PHE A 427 -17.24 20.61 5.78
N ASP A 428 -17.73 19.48 5.29
CA ASP A 428 -19.04 18.92 5.64
C ASP A 428 -18.86 17.75 6.63
N ASP A 429 -19.27 17.97 7.88
CA ASP A 429 -19.16 16.99 8.95
C ASP A 429 -20.14 15.80 8.82
N LYS A 430 -21.08 15.87 7.86
CA LYS A 430 -22.02 14.78 7.55
C LYS A 430 -21.32 13.62 6.85
N LYS A 431 -20.54 12.85 7.62
CA LYS A 431 -19.83 11.63 7.20
C LYS A 431 -20.76 10.66 6.45
N PHE A 432 -20.66 10.63 5.13
CA PHE A 432 -21.40 9.70 4.28
C PHE A 432 -20.82 8.27 4.34
N GLY A 433 -21.10 7.60 5.46
CA GLY A 433 -21.22 6.14 5.50
C GLY A 433 -19.94 5.33 5.68
N ASN A 434 -19.38 5.33 6.91
CA ASN A 434 -18.74 4.11 7.42
C ASN A 434 -19.05 3.81 8.90
N THR A 435 -20.24 4.18 9.37
CA THR A 435 -20.76 3.94 10.74
C THR A 435 -21.15 2.48 11.02
N GLN A 436 -20.41 1.50 10.48
CA GLN A 436 -20.75 0.07 10.57
C GLN A 436 -20.89 -0.44 12.02
N ASN A 437 -20.24 0.23 12.98
CA ASN A 437 -20.13 -0.21 14.38
C ASN A 437 -21.07 0.51 15.38
N LEU A 438 -21.87 1.50 14.93
CA LEU A 438 -22.68 2.37 15.81
C LEU A 438 -24.19 2.11 15.78
N GLU A 439 -24.67 1.35 14.80
CA GLU A 439 -26.06 0.93 14.68
C GLU A 439 -26.22 -0.52 15.15
N ASP A 440 -27.19 -0.77 16.02
CA ASP A 440 -27.53 -2.14 16.46
C ASP A 440 -27.90 -3.00 15.22
N PRO A 441 -27.32 -4.20 15.03
CA PRO A 441 -27.70 -5.07 13.93
C PRO A 441 -29.07 -5.72 14.09
N LYS A 442 -29.71 -5.69 15.27
CA LYS A 442 -31.06 -6.25 15.45
C LYS A 442 -32.12 -5.25 14.98
N CYS A 443 -32.98 -5.68 14.06
CA CYS A 443 -34.19 -4.95 13.71
C CYS A 443 -35.19 -4.98 14.88
N ARG A 444 -35.76 -3.83 15.23
CA ARG A 444 -36.78 -3.72 16.30
C ARG A 444 -38.04 -4.52 16.02
N GLU A 445 -38.58 -4.43 14.80
CA GLU A 445 -39.92 -4.93 14.48
C GLU A 445 -40.02 -6.45 14.44
N CYS A 446 -39.04 -7.14 13.85
CA CYS A 446 -39.07 -8.61 13.72
C CYS A 446 -37.84 -9.31 14.34
N GLY A 447 -37.04 -8.59 15.13
CA GLY A 447 -35.88 -9.16 15.85
C GLY A 447 -34.72 -9.70 15.00
N LYS A 448 -34.77 -9.61 13.66
CA LYS A 448 -33.77 -10.21 12.76
C LYS A 448 -32.44 -9.44 12.81
N VAL A 449 -31.33 -10.18 12.91
CA VAL A 449 -29.97 -9.61 13.00
C VAL A 449 -29.36 -9.41 11.61
N VAL A 450 -29.39 -8.18 11.13
CA VAL A 450 -28.95 -7.74 9.81
C VAL A 450 -27.67 -6.89 9.94
N ARG A 451 -26.52 -7.49 9.62
CA ARG A 451 -25.19 -6.90 9.90
C ARG A 451 -24.69 -5.86 8.89
N VAL A 452 -25.08 -5.94 7.61
CA VAL A 452 -24.53 -5.05 6.56
C VAL A 452 -25.51 -3.91 6.28
N ARG A 453 -25.03 -2.65 6.28
CA ARG A 453 -25.87 -1.43 6.09
C ARG A 453 -26.77 -1.47 4.85
N THR A 454 -26.29 -2.00 3.73
CA THR A 454 -27.11 -2.20 2.52
C THR A 454 -28.22 -3.22 2.75
N THR A 455 -27.92 -4.38 3.35
CA THR A 455 -28.94 -5.37 3.71
C THR A 455 -29.95 -4.84 4.75
N ARG A 456 -29.55 -3.93 5.66
CA ARG A 456 -30.49 -3.24 6.56
C ARG A 456 -31.49 -2.40 5.79
N ARG A 457 -31.05 -1.65 4.77
CA ARG A 457 -31.96 -0.87 3.90
C ARG A 457 -32.97 -1.75 3.17
N TYR A 458 -32.55 -2.89 2.61
CA TYR A 458 -33.50 -3.83 1.99
C TYR A 458 -34.41 -4.53 3.01
N HIS A 459 -33.97 -4.69 4.25
CA HIS A 459 -34.81 -5.23 5.32
C HIS A 459 -35.88 -4.23 5.78
N VAL A 460 -35.56 -2.94 5.90
CA VAL A 460 -36.56 -1.88 6.13
C VAL A 460 -37.58 -1.83 4.99
N ALA A 461 -37.11 -1.96 3.73
CA ALA A 461 -38.01 -1.98 2.56
C ALA A 461 -39.02 -3.15 2.57
N GLN A 462 -38.67 -4.28 3.19
CA GLN A 462 -39.59 -5.43 3.31
C GLN A 462 -40.74 -5.13 4.28
N HIS A 463 -40.46 -4.49 5.42
CA HIS A 463 -41.48 -4.10 6.39
C HIS A 463 -42.40 -3.01 5.85
N LEU A 464 -41.82 -1.97 5.24
CA LEU A 464 -42.54 -0.90 4.55
C LEU A 464 -43.23 -1.34 3.25
N LYS A 465 -43.13 -2.62 2.85
CA LYS A 465 -43.68 -3.22 1.62
C LYS A 465 -43.32 -2.45 0.32
N LEU A 466 -42.21 -1.71 0.31
CA LEU A 466 -41.83 -0.83 -0.80
C LEU A 466 -41.52 -1.63 -2.07
N SER A 467 -42.39 -1.48 -3.07
CA SER A 467 -42.24 -2.08 -4.39
C SER A 467 -42.57 -1.06 -5.49
N TYR A 468 -41.72 -1.02 -6.51
CA TYR A 468 -41.82 -0.12 -7.65
C TYR A 468 -41.95 -0.98 -8.91
N LYS A 469 -42.72 -0.53 -9.91
CA LYS A 469 -42.80 -1.20 -11.22
C LYS A 469 -41.45 -1.11 -11.93
N CYS A 470 -41.15 -2.07 -12.79
CA CYS A 470 -40.12 -1.90 -13.81
C CYS A 470 -40.47 -0.69 -14.69
N MET A 471 -39.47 0.09 -15.09
CA MET A 471 -39.61 1.26 -15.96
C MET A 471 -39.33 0.94 -17.44
N ILE A 472 -39.35 -0.34 -17.79
CA ILE A 472 -39.38 -0.79 -19.18
C ILE A 472 -40.85 -1.10 -19.48
N ASP A 473 -41.33 -0.61 -20.61
CA ASP A 473 -42.72 -0.74 -21.02
C ASP A 473 -43.15 -2.22 -21.09
N ASP A 474 -44.46 -2.44 -20.93
CA ASP A 474 -45.12 -3.75 -20.83
C ASP A 474 -44.63 -4.69 -19.69
N CYS A 475 -43.69 -4.25 -18.85
CA CYS A 475 -43.18 -5.06 -17.76
C CYS A 475 -43.90 -4.82 -16.42
N GLU A 476 -44.71 -5.78 -15.99
CA GLU A 476 -45.44 -5.72 -14.71
C GLU A 476 -44.59 -5.98 -13.46
N PHE A 477 -43.32 -6.36 -13.60
CA PHE A 477 -42.48 -6.79 -12.47
C PHE A 477 -42.32 -5.67 -11.42
N ARG A 478 -42.88 -5.89 -10.22
CA ARG A 478 -42.77 -4.96 -9.08
C ARG A 478 -41.75 -5.45 -8.05
N SER A 479 -40.78 -4.62 -7.67
CA SER A 479 -39.81 -4.95 -6.61
C SER A 479 -39.02 -3.74 -6.09
N ASN A 480 -37.99 -3.97 -5.27
CA ASN A 480 -37.05 -2.91 -4.85
C ASN A 480 -36.01 -2.61 -5.96
N PRO A 481 -35.33 -1.44 -5.94
CA PRO A 481 -34.45 -1.02 -7.04
C PRO A 481 -33.26 -1.96 -7.35
N MET A 482 -32.77 -2.76 -6.39
CA MET A 482 -31.73 -3.77 -6.67
C MET A 482 -32.30 -5.01 -7.36
N ALA A 483 -33.50 -5.44 -6.96
CA ALA A 483 -34.19 -6.52 -7.64
C ALA A 483 -34.62 -6.12 -9.06
N ILE A 484 -35.07 -4.87 -9.27
CA ILE A 484 -35.36 -4.29 -10.59
C ILE A 484 -34.09 -4.28 -11.47
N ASN A 485 -32.97 -3.74 -10.98
CA ASN A 485 -31.68 -3.73 -11.72
C ASN A 485 -31.27 -5.15 -12.18
N ARG A 486 -31.40 -6.15 -11.28
CA ARG A 486 -31.13 -7.55 -11.60
C ARG A 486 -32.12 -8.10 -12.63
N HIS A 487 -33.42 -7.80 -12.49
CA HIS A 487 -34.46 -8.22 -13.42
C HIS A 487 -34.25 -7.62 -14.83
N ILE A 488 -33.97 -6.32 -14.94
CA ILE A 488 -33.57 -5.65 -16.20
C ILE A 488 -32.39 -6.39 -16.86
N SER A 489 -31.39 -6.76 -16.07
CA SER A 489 -30.20 -7.52 -16.51
C SER A 489 -30.48 -8.98 -16.90
N GLN A 490 -31.61 -9.56 -16.52
CA GLN A 490 -31.95 -10.98 -16.71
C GLN A 490 -33.04 -11.23 -17.74
N TYR A 491 -34.06 -10.37 -17.78
CA TYR A 491 -35.28 -10.56 -18.59
C TYR A 491 -35.33 -9.61 -19.80
N HIS A 492 -34.80 -8.40 -19.67
CA HIS A 492 -34.75 -7.42 -20.76
C HIS A 492 -33.38 -7.37 -21.46
N SER A 493 -32.40 -8.16 -21.02
CA SER A 493 -31.01 -8.20 -21.53
C SER A 493 -30.24 -6.85 -21.54
N LYS A 494 -30.83 -5.78 -21.00
CA LYS A 494 -30.19 -4.46 -20.84
C LYS A 494 -29.38 -4.43 -19.55
N LYS A 495 -28.23 -3.74 -19.56
CA LYS A 495 -27.60 -3.22 -18.32
C LYS A 495 -28.15 -1.82 -18.05
N VAL A 496 -28.07 -1.32 -16.82
CA VAL A 496 -28.50 0.05 -16.48
C VAL A 496 -27.85 1.13 -17.36
N GLY A 497 -26.64 0.90 -17.86
CA GLY A 497 -25.96 1.79 -18.83
C GLY A 497 -26.37 1.60 -20.31
N GLN A 498 -27.40 0.80 -20.58
CA GLN A 498 -28.00 0.53 -21.90
C GLN A 498 -29.52 0.82 -21.91
N LEU A 499 -30.05 1.41 -20.83
CA LEU A 499 -31.40 1.96 -20.78
C LEU A 499 -31.50 3.22 -21.67
N THR A 500 -32.69 3.52 -22.16
CA THR A 500 -32.98 4.80 -22.83
C THR A 500 -32.82 5.97 -21.85
N ALA A 501 -32.82 7.21 -22.37
CA ALA A 501 -32.72 8.40 -21.51
C ALA A 501 -33.89 8.52 -20.50
N GLY A 502 -35.11 8.10 -20.90
CA GLY A 502 -36.27 8.01 -20.02
C GLY A 502 -36.12 6.88 -19.00
N GLU A 503 -35.99 5.63 -19.46
CA GLU A 503 -35.79 4.44 -18.60
C GLU A 503 -34.69 4.65 -17.54
N PHE A 504 -33.58 5.30 -17.90
CA PHE A 504 -32.49 5.61 -16.96
C PHE A 504 -32.85 6.71 -15.95
N LEU A 505 -33.61 7.73 -16.37
CA LEU A 505 -34.11 8.77 -15.47
C LEU A 505 -35.12 8.20 -14.48
N ASP A 506 -36.05 7.36 -14.93
CA ASP A 506 -37.07 6.73 -14.08
C ASP A 506 -36.46 5.72 -13.12
N PHE A 507 -35.49 4.91 -13.57
CA PHE A 507 -34.69 4.07 -12.69
C PHE A 507 -33.95 4.89 -11.62
N LYS A 508 -33.48 6.10 -11.97
CA LYS A 508 -32.86 7.01 -11.00
C LYS A 508 -33.89 7.59 -10.03
N LEU A 509 -35.06 8.04 -10.48
CA LEU A 509 -36.13 8.57 -9.63
C LEU A 509 -36.60 7.51 -8.62
N ILE A 510 -36.93 6.31 -9.09
CA ILE A 510 -37.30 5.15 -8.26
C ILE A 510 -36.21 4.80 -7.23
N LYS A 511 -34.94 4.91 -7.61
CA LYS A 511 -33.81 4.68 -6.70
C LYS A 511 -33.64 5.81 -5.69
N ASP A 512 -33.77 7.06 -6.09
CA ASP A 512 -33.55 8.21 -5.22
C ASP A 512 -34.71 8.35 -4.21
N ASP A 513 -35.96 8.12 -4.64
CA ASP A 513 -37.14 7.99 -3.76
C ASP A 513 -36.98 6.86 -2.74
N PHE A 514 -36.64 5.64 -3.18
CA PHE A 514 -36.34 4.52 -2.29
C PHE A 514 -35.28 4.89 -1.24
N ASN A 515 -34.24 5.65 -1.60
CA ASN A 515 -33.21 6.06 -0.66
C ASN A 515 -33.64 7.20 0.29
N LYS A 516 -34.63 8.01 -0.10
CA LYS A 516 -35.29 9.02 0.74
C LYS A 516 -36.18 8.34 1.77
N THR A 517 -37.19 7.58 1.33
CA THR A 517 -38.19 6.93 2.20
C THR A 517 -37.52 5.95 3.18
N ILE A 518 -36.55 5.15 2.72
CA ILE A 518 -35.74 4.30 3.61
C ILE A 518 -34.86 5.11 4.56
N GLY A 519 -34.44 6.32 4.18
CA GLY A 519 -33.63 7.20 5.02
C GLY A 519 -34.42 7.82 6.18
N GLU A 520 -35.64 8.28 5.89
CA GLU A 520 -36.59 8.85 6.85
C GLU A 520 -37.06 7.78 7.85
N GLU A 521 -37.44 6.60 7.34
CA GLU A 521 -37.99 5.51 8.17
C GLU A 521 -36.95 4.67 8.93
N PHE A 522 -35.66 4.71 8.54
CA PHE A 522 -34.62 3.79 9.03
C PHE A 522 -34.57 3.65 10.57
N HIS A 523 -34.77 4.78 11.26
CA HIS A 523 -34.62 4.90 12.71
C HIS A 523 -35.76 4.28 13.51
N LYS A 524 -36.91 3.98 12.89
CA LYS A 524 -37.97 3.17 13.50
C LYS A 524 -37.47 1.73 13.69
N PHE A 525 -36.83 1.16 12.66
CA PHE A 525 -36.37 -0.23 12.61
C PHE A 525 -35.01 -0.48 13.27
N PHE A 526 -34.04 0.43 13.10
CA PHE A 526 -32.66 0.23 13.57
C PHE A 526 -32.21 1.36 14.49
N THR A 527 -31.76 1.00 15.69
CA THR A 527 -31.34 2.00 16.69
C THR A 527 -29.98 2.60 16.33
N CYS A 528 -29.91 3.93 16.24
CA CYS A 528 -28.66 4.65 16.30
C CYS A 528 -28.24 4.74 17.78
N ARG A 529 -27.04 4.28 18.15
CA ARG A 529 -26.57 4.31 19.56
C ARG A 529 -26.60 5.71 20.19
N ASN A 530 -26.50 6.75 19.37
CA ASN A 530 -26.36 8.14 19.80
C ASN A 530 -27.59 8.72 20.52
N ASN A 531 -28.77 8.09 20.40
CA ASN A 531 -30.02 8.59 20.99
C ASN A 531 -30.42 7.91 22.31
N LYS A 532 -29.53 7.14 22.95
CA LYS A 532 -29.73 6.82 24.38
C LYS A 532 -29.33 8.06 25.20
N PRO A 533 -30.17 8.57 26.11
CA PRO A 533 -29.72 9.60 27.05
C PRO A 533 -28.52 9.03 27.83
N VAL A 534 -27.56 9.91 28.18
CA VAL A 534 -26.35 9.52 28.92
C VAL A 534 -26.72 9.25 30.37
N ARG A 535 -27.37 8.11 30.62
CA ARG A 535 -27.38 7.48 31.95
C ARG A 535 -25.91 7.34 32.35
N LYS A 536 -25.52 8.00 33.43
CA LYS A 536 -24.20 7.88 34.08
C LYS A 536 -24.04 6.43 34.55
N ARG A 537 -23.68 5.53 33.64
CA ARG A 537 -23.33 4.15 33.99
C ARG A 537 -21.98 4.26 34.67
N VAL A 538 -21.97 4.07 35.99
CA VAL A 538 -20.75 3.94 36.80
C VAL A 538 -20.13 2.57 36.47
N GLU A 539 -19.64 2.45 35.25
CA GLU A 539 -18.64 1.47 34.89
C GLU A 539 -17.30 2.13 35.19
N ALA A 540 -16.60 1.63 36.22
CA ALA A 540 -15.19 1.90 36.44
C ALA A 540 -14.38 1.28 35.29
N LYS A 541 -14.39 1.96 34.14
CA LYS A 541 -13.59 1.62 32.98
C LYS A 541 -12.27 2.37 33.08
N ASP A 542 -11.29 1.67 33.64
CA ASP A 542 -9.87 1.91 33.45
C ASP A 542 -9.61 2.23 31.96
N LYS A 543 -9.48 3.53 31.65
CA LYS A 543 -8.97 3.99 30.35
C LYS A 543 -7.45 3.87 30.35
N ARG A 544 -6.94 2.65 30.61
CA ARG A 544 -5.56 2.32 30.26
C ARG A 544 -5.47 2.46 28.73
N ALA A 545 -4.81 3.53 28.27
CA ALA A 545 -4.47 3.67 26.87
C ALA A 545 -3.71 2.41 26.45
N SER A 546 -4.00 1.83 25.29
CA SER A 546 -3.24 0.63 24.92
C SER A 546 -1.79 1.07 24.68
N PRO A 547 -0.77 0.33 25.17
CA PRO A 547 0.63 0.71 24.97
C PRO A 547 1.08 0.84 23.50
N ASN A 548 0.22 0.47 22.54
CA ASN A 548 0.46 0.62 21.10
C ASN A 548 -0.08 1.93 20.51
N ASP A 549 -0.88 2.72 21.25
CA ASP A 549 -1.52 3.95 20.74
C ASP A 549 -0.70 5.23 21.00
N MET A 550 0.34 5.17 21.83
CA MET A 550 1.23 6.30 22.08
C MET A 550 2.30 6.42 20.99
N ASN A 551 2.33 7.58 20.30
CA ASN A 551 3.37 7.91 19.33
C ASN A 551 4.67 8.27 20.06
N VAL A 552 5.46 7.27 20.46
CA VAL A 552 6.79 7.52 21.03
C VAL A 552 7.67 8.18 19.96
N THR A 553 8.05 9.43 20.19
CA THR A 553 8.95 10.17 19.30
C THR A 553 10.41 9.76 19.54
N PRO A 554 11.33 9.95 18.57
CA PRO A 554 12.75 9.74 18.81
C PRO A 554 13.28 10.56 20.00
N GLN A 555 12.76 11.78 20.18
CA GLN A 555 13.09 12.66 21.31
C GLN A 555 12.68 12.04 22.66
N LEU A 556 11.46 11.49 22.78
CA LEU A 556 10.99 10.82 23.99
C LEU A 556 11.76 9.52 24.28
N ALA A 557 12.29 8.85 23.25
CA ALA A 557 13.16 7.68 23.41
C ALA A 557 14.56 8.08 23.93
N ILE A 558 15.16 9.13 23.37
CA ILE A 558 16.46 9.67 23.81
C ILE A 558 16.35 10.19 25.26
N PHE A 559 15.28 10.90 25.58
CA PHE A 559 14.96 11.32 26.94
C PHE A 559 14.93 10.14 27.91
N TYR A 560 14.19 9.07 27.56
CA TYR A 560 14.08 7.89 28.41
C TYR A 560 15.43 7.21 28.68
N TYR A 561 16.32 7.13 27.68
CA TYR A 561 17.67 6.56 27.87
C TYR A 561 18.51 7.33 28.89
N LEU A 562 18.55 8.65 28.75
CA LEU A 562 19.33 9.52 29.61
C LEU A 562 18.73 9.56 31.02
N TYR A 563 17.41 9.45 31.12
CA TYR A 563 16.67 9.30 32.37
C TYR A 563 16.98 7.96 33.07
N GLU A 564 16.95 6.83 32.36
CA GLU A 564 17.35 5.51 32.89
C GLU A 564 18.81 5.50 33.37
N ARG A 565 19.73 6.07 32.58
CA ARG A 565 21.15 6.22 32.96
C ARG A 565 21.42 7.36 33.96
N LYS A 566 20.39 8.07 34.42
CA LYS A 566 20.48 9.22 35.36
C LYS A 566 21.41 10.35 34.91
N ARG A 567 21.67 10.50 33.60
CA ARG A 567 22.46 11.59 33.00
C ARG A 567 21.63 12.88 32.94
N ARG A 568 21.41 13.46 34.12
CA ARG A 568 20.63 14.69 34.33
C ARG A 568 21.27 15.91 33.67
N ASP A 569 22.59 15.99 33.78
CA ASP A 569 23.49 16.90 33.05
C ASP A 569 23.14 16.97 31.55
N VAL A 570 23.03 15.82 30.90
CA VAL A 570 22.71 15.75 29.47
C VAL A 570 21.24 16.09 29.23
N LEU A 571 20.31 15.60 30.06
CA LEU A 571 18.88 15.90 29.91
C LEU A 571 18.59 17.41 29.91
N GLU A 572 19.20 18.16 30.83
CA GLU A 572 19.01 19.60 30.98
C GLU A 572 19.72 20.40 29.85
N ALA A 573 20.69 19.81 29.15
CA ALA A 573 21.34 20.39 27.96
C ALA A 573 20.65 20.05 26.61
N ILE A 574 19.85 18.97 26.56
CA ILE A 574 19.10 18.57 25.35
C ILE A 574 17.69 19.14 25.32
N PHE A 575 17.00 19.17 26.47
CA PHE A 575 15.57 19.47 26.55
C PHE A 575 15.31 20.69 27.45
N ASP A 576 14.49 21.62 26.97
CA ASP A 576 13.95 22.69 27.80
C ASP A 576 13.09 22.13 28.96
N GLU A 577 12.91 22.95 30.00
CA GLU A 577 12.27 22.51 31.25
C GLU A 577 10.80 22.09 31.05
N GLU A 578 10.08 22.67 30.09
CA GLU A 578 8.70 22.31 29.76
C GLU A 578 8.65 20.94 29.07
N THR A 579 9.49 20.72 28.05
CA THR A 579 9.64 19.42 27.37
C THR A 579 10.13 18.35 28.35
N TRP A 580 11.05 18.69 29.25
CA TRP A 580 11.52 17.79 30.31
C TRP A 580 10.38 17.38 31.27
N LYS A 581 9.58 18.33 31.76
CA LYS A 581 8.39 18.05 32.60
C LYS A 581 7.34 17.22 31.84
N GLU A 582 7.10 17.54 30.56
CA GLU A 582 6.14 16.80 29.74
C GLU A 582 6.59 15.35 29.51
N PHE A 583 7.87 15.14 29.20
CA PHE A 583 8.45 13.83 28.95
C PHE A 583 8.64 13.00 30.23
N ALA A 584 9.07 13.61 31.35
CA ALA A 584 9.12 12.96 32.66
C ALA A 584 7.73 12.41 33.03
N SER A 585 6.69 13.25 32.98
CA SER A 585 5.34 12.79 33.31
C SER A 585 4.77 11.79 32.30
N LYS A 586 5.29 11.71 31.06
CA LYS A 586 4.97 10.64 30.09
C LYS A 586 5.66 9.33 30.48
N VAL A 587 6.94 9.38 30.86
CA VAL A 587 7.71 8.22 31.35
C VAL A 587 7.06 7.63 32.60
N GLU A 588 6.72 8.45 33.59
CA GLU A 588 6.01 8.03 34.81
C GLU A 588 4.65 7.36 34.49
N LYS A 589 3.89 7.90 33.53
CA LYS A 589 2.61 7.33 33.06
C LYS A 589 2.76 6.04 32.23
N MET A 590 3.97 5.70 31.78
CA MET A 590 4.30 4.44 31.11
C MET A 590 4.92 3.41 32.05
N GLY A 591 5.69 3.85 33.05
CA GLY A 591 6.33 2.99 34.04
C GLY A 591 7.20 1.90 33.42
N ILE A 592 7.09 0.68 33.96
CA ILE A 592 7.88 -0.50 33.56
C ILE A 592 7.55 -0.98 32.14
N ASP A 593 6.40 -0.58 31.57
CA ASP A 593 5.92 -1.05 30.25
C ASP A 593 6.54 -0.28 29.05
N MET A 594 7.49 0.63 29.32
CA MET A 594 8.18 1.42 28.31
C MET A 594 9.05 0.54 27.37
N PRO A 595 8.89 0.63 26.03
CA PRO A 595 9.76 -0.10 25.11
C PRO A 595 11.18 0.47 25.09
N SER A 596 12.19 -0.40 25.16
CA SER A 596 13.61 -0.02 25.05
C SER A 596 13.89 0.86 23.83
N ILE A 597 14.95 1.67 23.90
CA ILE A 597 15.25 2.65 22.85
C ILE A 597 15.54 1.98 21.51
N LEU A 598 16.21 0.81 21.51
CA LEU A 598 16.38 -0.01 20.31
C LEU A 598 15.04 -0.41 19.68
N ARG A 599 14.05 -0.77 20.51
CA ARG A 599 12.70 -1.16 20.08
C ARG A 599 11.91 0.02 19.52
N THR A 600 12.00 1.18 20.17
CA THR A 600 11.38 2.42 19.70
C THR A 600 12.02 2.94 18.41
N TYR A 601 13.35 2.97 18.34
CA TYR A 601 14.10 3.34 17.13
C TYR A 601 13.81 2.39 15.96
N ALA A 602 13.81 1.06 16.18
CA ALA A 602 13.48 0.09 15.14
C ALA A 602 12.02 0.22 14.65
N TYR A 603 11.08 0.54 15.55
CA TYR A 603 9.69 0.83 15.19
C TYR A 603 9.57 2.11 14.34
N TRP A 604 10.25 3.19 14.74
CA TRP A 604 10.31 4.44 13.97
C TRP A 604 10.97 4.25 12.60
N ARG A 605 12.15 3.62 12.55
CA ARG A 605 12.89 3.29 11.32
C ARG A 605 12.03 2.49 10.34
N ARG A 606 11.25 1.52 10.85
CA ARG A 606 10.29 0.76 10.05
C ARG A 606 9.14 1.62 9.53
N ILE A 607 8.66 2.61 10.29
CA ILE A 607 7.63 3.56 9.83
C ILE A 607 8.17 4.49 8.74
N GLU A 608 9.36 5.06 8.91
CA GLU A 608 9.95 5.95 7.90
C GLU A 608 10.23 5.23 6.58
N LEU A 609 10.89 4.06 6.64
CA LEU A 609 11.11 3.22 5.46
C LEU A 609 9.80 2.76 4.79
N LYS A 610 8.68 2.73 5.52
CA LYS A 610 7.35 2.43 4.96
C LYS A 610 6.72 3.61 4.21
N LYS A 611 7.14 4.85 4.49
CA LYS A 611 6.72 6.04 3.74
C LYS A 611 7.38 6.09 2.36
N THR A 612 8.63 5.66 2.25
CA THR A 612 9.39 5.59 0.99
C THR A 612 9.06 4.31 0.22
N SER A 613 9.21 3.13 0.82
CA SER A 613 8.99 1.81 0.20
C SER A 613 7.50 1.42 0.12
N LYS A 614 6.68 2.28 -0.48
CA LYS A 614 5.24 2.06 -0.72
C LYS A 614 5.01 0.79 -1.54
N GLY A 615 4.60 -0.28 -0.87
CA GLY A 615 4.37 -1.59 -1.49
C GLY A 615 5.63 -2.45 -1.61
N GLY A 616 6.71 -2.16 -0.88
CA GLY A 616 7.77 -3.13 -0.59
C GLY A 616 7.26 -4.25 0.33
N ILE A 617 7.95 -5.39 0.36
CA ILE A 617 7.64 -6.51 1.26
C ILE A 617 8.45 -6.32 2.54
N GLU A 618 7.84 -6.38 3.73
CA GLU A 618 8.60 -6.24 4.99
C GLU A 618 9.44 -7.53 5.23
N ILE A 619 10.76 -7.44 5.39
CA ILE A 619 11.63 -8.59 5.73
C ILE A 619 11.91 -8.59 7.24
N TRP A 620 11.61 -9.71 7.90
CA TRP A 620 11.76 -9.87 9.35
C TRP A 620 12.59 -11.12 9.69
N LYS A 621 13.49 -11.04 10.66
CA LYS A 621 14.29 -12.16 11.17
C LYS A 621 13.66 -12.69 12.46
N CYS A 622 13.10 -13.91 12.44
CA CYS A 622 12.45 -14.47 13.63
C CYS A 622 13.42 -14.53 14.83
N HIS A 623 13.03 -13.99 15.98
CA HIS A 623 13.92 -13.93 17.14
C HIS A 623 14.29 -15.32 17.66
N LEU A 624 13.39 -16.32 17.58
CA LEU A 624 13.68 -17.70 17.99
C LEU A 624 14.56 -18.42 16.96
N CYS A 625 14.00 -18.87 15.84
CA CYS A 625 14.71 -19.71 14.87
C CYS A 625 15.66 -18.96 13.90
N LYS A 626 15.86 -17.65 14.11
CA LYS A 626 16.73 -16.75 13.31
C LYS A 626 16.43 -16.67 11.79
N LYS A 627 15.38 -17.34 11.31
CA LYS A 627 14.99 -17.43 9.89
C LYS A 627 14.36 -16.13 9.38
N GLU A 628 14.80 -15.66 8.21
CA GLU A 628 14.16 -14.53 7.53
C GLU A 628 12.80 -14.91 6.95
N THR A 629 11.80 -14.04 7.16
CA THR A 629 10.41 -14.19 6.75
C THR A 629 9.97 -12.96 5.97
N LYS A 630 9.57 -13.16 4.72
CA LYS A 630 9.05 -12.10 3.84
C LYS A 630 7.56 -11.89 4.09
N ALA A 631 7.21 -10.76 4.69
CA ALA A 631 5.87 -10.47 5.18
C ALA A 631 5.08 -9.58 4.23
N PHE A 632 4.15 -10.20 3.50
CA PHE A 632 3.09 -9.51 2.75
C PHE A 632 1.98 -9.04 3.72
N GLY A 633 2.36 -8.16 4.66
CA GLY A 633 1.54 -7.79 5.81
C GLY A 633 1.52 -8.83 6.94
N PRO A 634 0.70 -8.63 7.99
CA PRO A 634 0.82 -9.37 9.25
C PRO A 634 0.65 -10.89 9.15
N ARG A 635 -0.19 -11.39 8.23
CA ARG A 635 -0.55 -12.82 8.14
C ARG A 635 0.68 -13.73 8.03
N ASN A 636 1.69 -13.35 7.26
CA ASN A 636 2.88 -14.19 7.08
C ASN A 636 3.68 -14.35 8.38
N LEU A 637 3.72 -13.31 9.23
CA LEU A 637 4.34 -13.36 10.55
C LEU A 637 3.52 -14.23 11.50
N LEU A 638 2.18 -14.09 11.48
CA LEU A 638 1.27 -14.92 12.30
C LEU A 638 1.38 -16.41 11.93
N ASN A 639 1.43 -16.73 10.63
CA ASN A 639 1.66 -18.10 10.15
C ASN A 639 3.04 -18.63 10.59
N HIS A 640 4.07 -17.79 10.62
CA HIS A 640 5.41 -18.17 11.11
C HIS A 640 5.44 -18.35 12.64
N ILE A 641 4.69 -17.55 13.40
CA ILE A 641 4.55 -17.73 14.86
C ILE A 641 3.95 -19.12 15.15
N GLY A 642 2.93 -19.52 14.38
CA GLY A 642 2.39 -20.89 14.37
C GLY A 642 3.33 -21.98 13.85
N THR A 643 4.61 -21.70 13.58
CA THR A 643 5.66 -22.73 13.43
C THR A 643 6.36 -23.09 14.74
N HIS A 644 6.36 -22.17 15.71
CA HIS A 644 7.05 -22.31 17.00
C HIS A 644 6.06 -22.53 18.14
N GLU A 645 4.96 -21.78 18.10
CA GLU A 645 3.88 -21.87 19.07
C GLU A 645 2.97 -23.01 18.65
N VAL A 646 2.67 -23.90 19.59
CA VAL A 646 1.77 -25.06 19.41
C VAL A 646 0.31 -24.62 19.43
N ALA A 647 0.02 -23.45 18.83
CA ALA A 647 -1.30 -22.90 18.53
C ALA A 647 -1.95 -23.71 17.39
N LYS A 648 -2.11 -25.01 17.63
CA LYS A 648 -2.76 -25.95 16.74
C LYS A 648 -4.28 -25.71 16.82
N CYS A 649 -4.86 -25.26 15.73
CA CYS A 649 -6.29 -25.08 15.60
C CYS A 649 -7.01 -26.45 15.55
N PRO A 650 -8.09 -26.69 16.32
CA PRO A 650 -8.86 -27.92 16.22
C PRO A 650 -9.56 -28.04 14.87
N CYS A 651 -9.75 -29.26 14.37
CA CYS A 651 -10.47 -29.47 13.12
C CYS A 651 -11.93 -28.97 13.20
N VAL A 652 -12.52 -28.72 12.04
CA VAL A 652 -13.90 -28.22 11.87
C VAL A 652 -14.90 -29.35 11.63
N VAL A 653 -14.41 -30.45 11.06
CA VAL A 653 -15.14 -31.70 10.86
C VAL A 653 -15.33 -32.34 12.23
N GLU A 654 -16.55 -32.80 12.50
CA GLU A 654 -16.87 -33.52 13.73
C GLU A 654 -16.10 -34.85 13.78
N ASP A 655 -15.86 -35.38 14.99
CA ASP A 655 -14.99 -36.54 15.29
C ASP A 655 -13.49 -36.39 14.94
N CYS A 656 -13.08 -35.34 14.23
CA CYS A 656 -11.67 -35.11 13.89
C CYS A 656 -10.89 -34.39 14.99
N ASN A 657 -10.34 -35.16 15.93
CA ASN A 657 -9.45 -34.66 16.99
C ASN A 657 -8.06 -34.18 16.51
N THR A 658 -7.79 -34.13 15.20
CA THR A 658 -6.51 -33.63 14.69
C THR A 658 -6.37 -32.12 14.94
N LEU A 659 -5.35 -31.75 15.71
CA LEU A 659 -4.99 -30.37 16.00
C LEU A 659 -3.98 -29.86 14.93
N VAL A 660 -4.39 -28.89 14.09
CA VAL A 660 -3.70 -28.50 12.85
C VAL A 660 -3.29 -27.03 12.85
N ARG A 661 -2.09 -26.70 12.35
CA ARG A 661 -1.64 -25.31 12.20
C ARG A 661 -2.51 -24.47 11.23
N PRO A 662 -2.65 -23.15 11.44
CA PRO A 662 -3.52 -22.28 10.63
C PRO A 662 -3.22 -22.31 9.12
N ASP A 663 -1.95 -22.44 8.75
CA ASP A 663 -1.47 -22.46 7.37
C ASP A 663 -1.70 -23.81 6.68
N LEU A 664 -1.65 -24.91 7.45
CA LEU A 664 -1.86 -26.28 6.97
C LEU A 664 -3.34 -26.69 6.97
N PHE A 665 -4.21 -25.99 7.70
CA PHE A 665 -5.62 -26.35 7.91
C PHE A 665 -6.37 -26.71 6.62
N ARG A 666 -6.18 -25.92 5.55
CA ARG A 666 -6.81 -26.13 4.24
C ARG A 666 -6.28 -27.36 3.51
N SER A 667 -5.02 -27.72 3.75
CA SER A 667 -4.45 -28.97 3.25
C SER A 667 -4.89 -30.17 4.09
N HIS A 668 -5.13 -30.02 5.39
CA HIS A 668 -5.67 -31.09 6.23
C HIS A 668 -7.10 -31.44 5.80
N LEU A 669 -8.01 -30.45 5.71
CA LEU A 669 -9.38 -30.66 5.20
C LEU A 669 -9.37 -31.39 3.85
N LYS A 670 -8.51 -30.96 2.92
CA LYS A 670 -8.41 -31.58 1.59
C LYS A 670 -7.79 -32.99 1.60
N LYS A 671 -6.82 -33.28 2.47
CA LYS A 671 -6.10 -34.58 2.49
C LYS A 671 -6.78 -35.64 3.35
N VAL A 672 -7.26 -35.27 4.54
CA VAL A 672 -7.81 -36.21 5.54
C VAL A 672 -9.30 -36.41 5.35
N HIS A 673 -10.03 -35.35 4.98
CA HIS A 673 -11.51 -35.38 4.86
C HIS A 673 -12.01 -35.32 3.42
N ALA A 674 -11.11 -35.23 2.43
CA ALA A 674 -11.41 -34.91 1.03
C ALA A 674 -12.19 -33.58 0.80
N LEU A 675 -12.43 -32.79 1.85
CA LEU A 675 -13.26 -31.58 1.81
C LEU A 675 -12.49 -30.37 1.27
N HIS A 676 -13.03 -29.75 0.23
CA HIS A 676 -12.59 -28.40 -0.16
C HIS A 676 -13.29 -27.35 0.70
N VAL A 677 -12.63 -26.21 0.94
CA VAL A 677 -13.19 -25.11 1.74
C VAL A 677 -14.51 -24.58 1.18
N ASP A 678 -14.70 -24.67 -0.15
CA ASP A 678 -15.90 -24.25 -0.86
C ASP A 678 -17.03 -25.30 -0.83
N HIS A 679 -16.76 -26.52 -0.35
CA HIS A 679 -17.75 -27.58 -0.15
C HIS A 679 -18.25 -27.64 1.30
N LEU A 680 -17.59 -26.93 2.24
CA LEU A 680 -18.02 -26.86 3.64
C LEU A 680 -19.42 -26.24 3.75
N GLY A 681 -20.27 -26.88 4.55
CA GLY A 681 -21.56 -26.36 4.95
C GLY A 681 -21.43 -25.01 5.65
N LYS A 682 -22.45 -24.17 5.54
CA LYS A 682 -22.44 -22.79 6.07
C LYS A 682 -22.14 -22.71 7.58
N LYS A 683 -22.47 -23.75 8.36
CA LYS A 683 -22.10 -23.88 9.79
C LYS A 683 -20.59 -24.12 9.95
N GLU A 684 -20.06 -25.12 9.25
CA GLU A 684 -18.65 -25.53 9.26
C GLU A 684 -17.73 -24.41 8.77
N TYR A 685 -18.06 -23.76 7.66
CA TYR A 685 -17.32 -22.60 7.17
C TYR A 685 -17.33 -21.45 8.20
N HIS A 686 -18.39 -21.30 9.00
CA HIS A 686 -18.39 -20.33 10.11
C HIS A 686 -17.51 -20.80 11.29
N LYS A 687 -17.55 -22.08 11.69
CA LYS A 687 -16.59 -22.67 12.66
C LYS A 687 -15.14 -22.38 12.21
N LEU A 688 -14.80 -22.72 10.96
CA LEU A 688 -13.49 -22.48 10.34
C LEU A 688 -13.05 -21.02 10.46
N ARG A 689 -13.95 -20.07 10.16
CA ARG A 689 -13.62 -18.64 10.17
C ARG A 689 -13.57 -18.02 11.57
N LEU A 690 -14.11 -18.69 12.60
CA LEU A 690 -13.85 -18.39 14.01
C LEU A 690 -12.49 -18.96 14.44
N ILE A 691 -12.19 -20.20 14.07
CA ILE A 691 -10.95 -20.91 14.41
C ILE A 691 -9.73 -20.23 13.74
N GLU A 692 -9.77 -19.96 12.43
CA GLU A 692 -8.76 -19.17 11.70
C GLU A 692 -8.51 -17.81 12.38
N ARG A 693 -9.54 -17.22 13.00
CA ARG A 693 -9.42 -15.95 13.72
C ARG A 693 -8.78 -16.12 15.10
N SER A 694 -9.25 -17.07 15.91
CA SER A 694 -8.73 -17.33 17.25
C SER A 694 -7.22 -17.56 17.22
N CYS A 695 -6.76 -18.49 16.39
CA CYS A 695 -5.33 -18.77 16.21
C CYS A 695 -4.56 -17.54 15.65
N SER A 696 -5.21 -16.66 14.86
CA SER A 696 -4.61 -15.41 14.35
C SER A 696 -4.58 -14.25 15.35
N ASP A 697 -5.41 -14.31 16.40
CA ASP A 697 -5.44 -13.34 17.50
C ASP A 697 -4.46 -13.77 18.61
N GLU A 698 -4.39 -15.06 18.93
CA GLU A 698 -3.35 -15.63 19.82
C GLU A 698 -1.93 -15.44 19.25
N ALA A 699 -1.71 -15.75 17.96
CA ALA A 699 -0.44 -15.46 17.30
C ALA A 699 -0.12 -13.95 17.26
N ARG A 700 -1.10 -13.06 17.50
CA ARG A 700 -0.87 -11.61 17.54
C ARG A 700 -0.37 -11.13 18.90
N THR A 701 -0.89 -11.66 20.02
CA THR A 701 -0.33 -11.34 21.35
C THR A 701 1.12 -11.80 21.43
N LYS A 702 1.40 -13.00 20.92
CA LYS A 702 2.73 -13.59 20.82
C LYS A 702 3.64 -12.91 19.79
N ARG A 703 3.18 -11.91 19.01
CA ARG A 703 3.99 -11.27 17.96
C ARG A 703 5.28 -10.65 18.48
N ASN A 704 5.24 -9.93 19.60
CA ASN A 704 6.43 -9.23 20.11
C ASN A 704 7.53 -10.19 20.60
N LYS A 705 7.19 -11.44 20.95
CA LYS A 705 8.14 -12.51 21.32
C LYS A 705 8.96 -13.01 20.12
N TYR A 706 8.35 -13.11 18.94
CA TYR A 706 8.98 -13.68 17.73
C TYR A 706 9.44 -12.64 16.72
N PHE A 707 8.73 -11.52 16.63
CA PHE A 707 8.96 -10.42 15.71
C PHE A 707 8.79 -9.07 16.44
N PRO A 708 9.62 -8.78 17.45
CA PRO A 708 9.72 -7.43 18.02
C PRO A 708 10.17 -6.45 16.92
N PRO A 709 9.94 -5.12 17.04
CA PRO A 709 10.39 -4.13 16.06
C PRO A 709 11.84 -4.29 15.57
N GLU A 710 12.76 -4.66 16.46
CA GLU A 710 14.19 -4.93 16.22
C GLU A 710 14.45 -6.11 15.28
N ALA A 711 13.48 -7.02 15.14
CA ALA A 711 13.52 -8.12 14.17
C ALA A 711 13.22 -7.66 12.73
N PHE A 712 12.78 -6.42 12.50
CA PHE A 712 12.61 -5.88 11.16
C PHE A 712 13.98 -5.51 10.56
N LEU A 713 14.34 -6.14 9.45
CA LEU A 713 15.64 -5.92 8.80
C LEU A 713 15.58 -4.78 7.78
N ARG A 714 14.67 -4.89 6.80
CA ARG A 714 14.50 -3.95 5.68
C ARG A 714 13.21 -4.24 4.92
N PHE A 715 12.88 -3.41 3.93
CA PHE A 715 11.97 -3.82 2.87
C PHE A 715 12.72 -4.62 1.80
N ASP A 716 12.01 -5.51 1.10
CA ASP A 716 12.45 -6.07 -0.18
C ASP A 716 12.17 -5.02 -1.28
N ASP A 717 13.23 -4.57 -1.95
CA ASP A 717 13.18 -3.57 -3.02
C ASP A 717 12.36 -4.08 -4.23
N LYS A 718 12.16 -5.39 -4.30
CA LYS A 718 11.22 -6.07 -5.20
C LYS A 718 9.79 -5.76 -4.74
N LYS A 719 9.33 -4.54 -5.08
CA LYS A 719 7.95 -4.05 -4.89
C LYS A 719 6.94 -5.14 -5.29
N ILE A 720 5.86 -5.26 -4.53
CA ILE A 720 4.81 -6.29 -4.67
C ILE A 720 4.18 -6.26 -6.08
N GLY A 721 4.20 -5.11 -6.74
CA GLY A 721 4.06 -5.01 -8.19
C GLY A 721 5.28 -5.58 -8.90
N GLY A 722 5.31 -6.91 -9.10
CA GLY A 722 6.44 -7.62 -9.69
C GLY A 722 6.91 -7.05 -11.03
N LYS A 723 8.17 -7.37 -11.40
CA LYS A 723 9.02 -6.79 -12.48
C LYS A 723 8.31 -6.11 -13.66
N THR A 724 7.19 -6.68 -14.12
CA THR A 724 6.25 -6.12 -15.08
C THR A 724 5.90 -4.64 -14.99
N GLN A 725 5.96 -4.01 -13.80
CA GLN A 725 5.68 -2.58 -13.66
C GLN A 725 6.81 -1.71 -14.24
N PHE A 726 8.05 -2.19 -14.19
CA PHE A 726 9.23 -1.52 -14.73
C PHE A 726 9.40 -1.83 -16.22
N GLU A 727 9.21 -3.08 -16.62
CA GLU A 727 9.10 -3.52 -18.03
C GLU A 727 8.03 -2.71 -18.82
N ASP A 728 8.33 -2.26 -20.03
CA ASP A 728 7.34 -1.66 -20.95
C ASP A 728 6.22 -2.70 -21.27
N PRO A 729 4.92 -2.35 -21.23
CA PRO A 729 3.87 -3.17 -21.85
C PRO A 729 3.96 -3.30 -23.37
N LYS A 730 4.67 -2.46 -24.10
CA LYS A 730 4.83 -2.58 -25.55
C LYS A 730 5.96 -3.55 -25.90
N CYS A 731 5.69 -4.52 -26.77
CA CYS A 731 6.74 -5.35 -27.38
C CYS A 731 7.57 -4.49 -28.34
N ARG A 732 8.90 -4.56 -28.25
CA ARG A 732 9.86 -3.83 -29.10
C ARG A 732 9.79 -4.25 -30.57
N GLU A 733 9.51 -5.53 -30.83
CA GLU A 733 9.54 -6.09 -32.19
C GLU A 733 8.25 -5.83 -32.98
N CYS A 734 7.08 -6.30 -32.50
CA CYS A 734 5.80 -6.09 -33.19
C CYS A 734 4.99 -4.87 -32.73
N GLY A 735 5.42 -4.19 -31.65
CA GLY A 735 4.68 -3.08 -31.07
C GLY A 735 3.41 -3.42 -30.27
N GLN A 736 3.05 -4.70 -30.09
CA GLN A 736 1.84 -5.10 -29.38
C GLN A 736 1.90 -4.76 -27.88
N MET A 737 0.82 -4.21 -27.32
CA MET A 737 0.72 -3.96 -25.87
C MET A 737 0.26 -5.21 -25.10
N VAL A 738 1.18 -5.84 -24.38
CA VAL A 738 0.98 -7.03 -23.56
C VAL A 738 1.28 -6.69 -22.09
N ARG A 739 0.24 -6.66 -21.24
CA ARG A 739 0.33 -6.08 -19.88
C ARG A 739 0.72 -7.05 -18.75
N VAL A 740 0.66 -8.36 -18.96
CA VAL A 740 0.82 -9.36 -17.87
C VAL A 740 2.05 -10.22 -18.17
N ASN A 741 2.92 -10.49 -17.17
CA ASN A 741 4.14 -11.29 -17.37
C ASN A 741 3.85 -12.64 -18.06
N THR A 742 2.73 -13.25 -17.66
CA THR A 742 2.24 -14.53 -18.18
C THR A 742 1.93 -14.49 -19.67
N THR A 743 1.32 -13.41 -20.17
CA THR A 743 1.07 -13.23 -21.60
C THR A 743 2.30 -12.69 -22.34
N ARG A 744 3.15 -11.86 -21.71
CA ARG A 744 4.44 -11.42 -22.28
C ARG A 744 5.34 -12.62 -22.63
N ARG A 745 5.51 -13.58 -21.72
CA ARG A 745 6.28 -14.82 -21.99
C ARG A 745 5.66 -15.69 -23.08
N ALA A 746 4.32 -15.75 -23.17
CA ALA A 746 3.66 -16.46 -24.27
C ALA A 746 3.93 -15.77 -25.62
N HIS A 747 3.90 -14.45 -25.64
CA HIS A 747 4.13 -13.61 -26.81
C HIS A 747 5.59 -13.64 -27.31
N VAL A 748 6.58 -13.51 -26.42
CA VAL A 748 8.00 -13.68 -26.78
C VAL A 748 8.27 -15.07 -27.34
N ALA A 749 7.62 -16.09 -26.78
CA ALA A 749 7.73 -17.45 -27.30
C ALA A 749 7.08 -17.67 -28.69
N GLN A 750 6.16 -16.80 -29.12
CA GLN A 750 5.66 -16.80 -30.51
C GLN A 750 6.69 -16.19 -31.45
N HIS A 751 7.28 -15.05 -31.08
CA HIS A 751 8.36 -14.41 -31.85
C HIS A 751 9.58 -15.33 -32.03
N LEU A 752 10.01 -16.00 -30.96
CA LEU A 752 11.13 -16.95 -30.98
C LEU A 752 10.76 -18.34 -31.53
N ASN A 753 9.52 -18.54 -32.01
CA ASN A 753 8.99 -19.82 -32.48
C ASN A 753 9.23 -21.01 -31.52
N LEU A 754 9.16 -20.77 -30.20
CA LEU A 754 9.48 -21.74 -29.15
C LEU A 754 8.32 -22.71 -28.92
N LEU A 755 8.25 -23.71 -29.80
CA LEU A 755 7.32 -24.82 -29.75
C LEU A 755 8.09 -26.12 -29.45
N TYR A 756 7.65 -26.84 -28.41
CA TYR A 756 8.24 -28.12 -27.98
C TYR A 756 7.29 -29.24 -28.41
N LYS A 757 7.79 -30.45 -28.71
CA LYS A 757 6.91 -31.62 -28.93
C LYS A 757 6.03 -31.84 -27.69
N CYS A 758 4.88 -32.50 -27.87
CA CYS A 758 4.14 -33.03 -26.74
C CYS A 758 5.00 -34.07 -25.99
N VAL A 759 4.75 -34.25 -24.70
CA VAL A 759 5.44 -35.25 -23.87
C VAL A 759 4.81 -36.64 -23.96
N VAL A 760 3.63 -36.76 -24.56
CA VAL A 760 2.93 -38.04 -24.74
C VAL A 760 3.40 -38.67 -26.05
N ASP A 761 3.83 -39.92 -26.00
CA ASP A 761 4.32 -40.64 -27.17
C ASP A 761 3.30 -40.73 -28.30
N GLY A 762 3.79 -40.78 -29.55
CA GLY A 762 2.98 -40.65 -30.76
C GLY A 762 2.39 -39.25 -31.02
N CYS A 763 2.52 -38.28 -30.10
CA CYS A 763 1.94 -36.96 -30.29
C CYS A 763 2.93 -35.94 -30.88
N GLU A 764 2.92 -35.80 -32.21
CA GLU A 764 3.78 -34.86 -32.95
C GLU A 764 3.46 -33.37 -32.69
N PHE A 765 2.30 -33.06 -32.09
CA PHE A 765 1.80 -31.70 -31.98
C PHE A 765 2.74 -30.82 -31.15
N ARG A 766 3.25 -29.74 -31.76
CA ARG A 766 4.22 -28.83 -31.14
C ARG A 766 3.52 -27.69 -30.39
N ILE A 767 3.86 -27.50 -29.12
CA ILE A 767 3.06 -26.73 -28.16
C ILE A 767 3.94 -25.72 -27.42
N ASN A 768 3.36 -24.57 -27.06
CA ASN A 768 3.98 -23.64 -26.11
C ASN A 768 3.93 -24.23 -24.68
N PRO A 769 5.03 -24.23 -23.90
CA PRO A 769 5.06 -24.84 -22.56
C PRO A 769 4.02 -24.31 -21.54
N ARG A 770 3.38 -23.17 -21.83
CA ARG A 770 2.26 -22.63 -21.05
C ARG A 770 0.91 -23.28 -21.38
N THR A 771 0.69 -23.72 -22.61
CA THR A 771 -0.55 -24.38 -23.07
C THR A 771 -0.49 -25.90 -23.01
N VAL A 772 0.69 -26.50 -22.78
CA VAL A 772 0.88 -27.96 -22.73
C VAL A 772 -0.04 -28.67 -21.73
N ILE A 773 -0.37 -28.05 -20.58
CA ILE A 773 -1.34 -28.62 -19.62
C ILE A 773 -2.74 -28.72 -20.23
N ALA A 774 -3.17 -27.67 -20.95
CA ALA A 774 -4.48 -27.66 -21.59
C ALA A 774 -4.53 -28.71 -22.72
N HIS A 775 -3.47 -28.81 -23.52
CA HIS A 775 -3.33 -29.85 -24.55
C HIS A 775 -3.40 -31.27 -23.98
N LEU A 776 -2.66 -31.57 -22.91
CA LEU A 776 -2.72 -32.88 -22.24
C LEU A 776 -4.15 -33.26 -21.84
N SER A 777 -4.90 -32.29 -21.30
CA SER A 777 -6.29 -32.53 -20.86
C SER A 777 -7.36 -32.44 -21.96
N THR A 778 -7.05 -31.92 -23.16
CA THR A 778 -8.01 -31.85 -24.29
C THR A 778 -7.73 -32.80 -25.44
N ARG A 779 -6.49 -33.24 -25.63
CA ARG A 779 -6.08 -34.19 -26.70
C ARG A 779 -5.75 -35.58 -26.18
N HIS A 780 -5.29 -35.73 -24.95
CA HIS A 780 -4.95 -37.02 -24.34
C HIS A 780 -5.82 -37.38 -23.14
N SER A 781 -6.73 -36.49 -22.72
CA SER A 781 -7.52 -36.58 -21.47
C SER A 781 -6.67 -36.77 -20.18
N LYS A 782 -5.34 -36.67 -20.27
CA LYS A 782 -4.41 -36.84 -19.14
C LYS A 782 -4.35 -35.56 -18.29
N LYS A 783 -4.35 -35.74 -16.97
CA LYS A 783 -3.92 -34.73 -16.00
C LYS A 783 -2.42 -34.90 -15.73
N VAL A 784 -1.75 -33.87 -15.20
CA VAL A 784 -0.31 -33.90 -14.87
C VAL A 784 0.05 -35.01 -13.86
N ALA A 785 -0.91 -35.47 -13.05
CA ALA A 785 -0.76 -36.60 -12.12
C ALA A 785 -1.10 -37.98 -12.71
N GLN A 786 -1.35 -38.06 -14.03
CA GLN A 786 -1.60 -39.29 -14.80
C GLN A 786 -0.57 -39.43 -15.95
N LEU A 787 0.57 -38.75 -15.80
CA LEU A 787 1.72 -38.87 -16.69
C LEU A 787 2.65 -39.96 -16.13
N THR A 788 3.34 -40.71 -16.98
CA THR A 788 4.43 -41.60 -16.55
C THR A 788 5.57 -40.79 -15.90
N ALA A 789 6.50 -41.48 -15.23
CA ALA A 789 7.67 -40.83 -14.65
C ALA A 789 8.48 -40.05 -15.71
N GLU A 790 8.60 -40.60 -16.91
CA GLU A 790 9.28 -40.05 -18.08
C GLU A 790 8.52 -38.86 -18.69
N GLU A 791 7.23 -39.02 -19.00
CA GLU A 791 6.36 -37.93 -19.48
C GLU A 791 6.39 -36.73 -18.52
N LEU A 792 6.44 -37.00 -17.21
CA LEU A 792 6.51 -36.00 -16.15
C LEU A 792 7.92 -35.40 -15.99
N PHE A 793 8.99 -36.16 -16.26
CA PHE A 793 10.37 -35.67 -16.30
C PHE A 793 10.58 -34.73 -17.49
N GLU A 794 10.14 -35.12 -18.69
CA GLU A 794 10.19 -34.27 -19.88
C GLU A 794 9.36 -33.00 -19.70
N LEU A 795 8.18 -33.10 -19.09
CA LEU A 795 7.37 -31.93 -18.75
C LEU A 795 8.08 -30.98 -17.76
N LYS A 796 8.94 -31.49 -16.87
CA LYS A 796 9.80 -30.65 -16.00
C LYS A 796 10.95 -30.04 -16.82
N ARG A 797 11.64 -30.81 -17.67
CA ARG A 797 12.74 -30.37 -18.54
C ARG A 797 12.32 -29.22 -19.44
N ILE A 798 11.28 -29.43 -20.25
CA ILE A 798 10.67 -28.42 -21.14
C ILE A 798 10.32 -27.12 -20.38
N ARG A 799 9.80 -27.21 -19.16
CA ARG A 799 9.47 -26.03 -18.32
C ARG A 799 10.68 -25.34 -17.71
N ALA A 800 11.77 -26.06 -17.46
CA ALA A 800 13.03 -25.49 -16.99
C ALA A 800 13.72 -24.73 -18.14
N ASP A 801 13.82 -25.34 -19.31
CA ASP A 801 14.51 -24.73 -20.46
C ASP A 801 13.72 -23.56 -21.04
N PHE A 802 12.38 -23.65 -21.09
CA PHE A 802 11.53 -22.49 -21.39
C PHE A 802 11.78 -21.33 -20.42
N ARG A 803 12.04 -21.62 -19.13
CA ARG A 803 12.36 -20.57 -18.15
C ARG A 803 13.72 -19.94 -18.44
N LYS A 804 14.76 -20.74 -18.67
CA LYS A 804 16.12 -20.27 -19.02
C LYS A 804 16.10 -19.39 -20.28
N VAL A 805 15.36 -19.78 -21.33
CA VAL A 805 15.24 -18.98 -22.55
C VAL A 805 14.44 -17.70 -22.29
N MET A 806 13.31 -17.75 -21.60
CA MET A 806 12.55 -16.54 -21.24
C MET A 806 13.37 -15.58 -20.35
N GLU A 807 14.23 -16.06 -19.47
CA GLU A 807 15.02 -15.20 -18.59
C GLU A 807 16.18 -14.48 -19.31
N ARG A 808 16.67 -15.03 -20.43
CA ARG A 808 17.61 -14.34 -21.34
C ARG A 808 16.90 -13.41 -22.32
N GLU A 809 15.82 -13.86 -22.93
CA GLU A 809 15.23 -13.19 -24.09
C GLU A 809 14.16 -12.14 -23.76
N LEU A 810 13.38 -12.32 -22.68
CA LEU A 810 12.21 -11.48 -22.38
C LEU A 810 12.52 -9.97 -22.36
N ASN A 811 13.70 -9.59 -21.88
CA ASN A 811 14.13 -8.19 -21.77
C ASN A 811 14.45 -7.54 -23.13
N LYS A 812 14.74 -8.33 -24.19
CA LYS A 812 14.96 -7.79 -25.55
C LYS A 812 13.65 -7.32 -26.17
N PHE A 813 12.58 -8.06 -25.91
CA PHE A 813 11.22 -7.79 -26.39
C PHE A 813 10.47 -6.80 -25.51
N PHE A 814 10.61 -6.91 -24.18
CA PHE A 814 9.99 -6.02 -23.21
C PHE A 814 11.10 -5.45 -22.34
N PRO A 815 11.83 -4.43 -22.83
CA PRO A 815 12.87 -3.79 -22.04
C PRO A 815 12.29 -3.25 -20.73
N TYR A 816 13.12 -3.20 -19.70
CA TYR A 816 12.86 -2.28 -18.60
C TYR A 816 12.74 -0.88 -19.21
N LYS A 817 11.72 -0.13 -18.81
CA LYS A 817 11.75 1.31 -19.02
C LYS A 817 13.04 1.77 -18.36
N GLU A 818 13.94 2.30 -19.16
CA GLU A 818 15.06 3.08 -18.66
C GLU A 818 14.46 4.08 -17.66
N GLU A 819 14.91 4.02 -16.41
CA GLU A 819 14.52 5.04 -15.44
C GLU A 819 15.05 6.36 -16.02
N ILE A 820 14.11 7.26 -16.31
CA ILE A 820 14.35 8.49 -17.09
C ILE A 820 15.58 9.16 -16.47
N SER A 821 16.69 9.20 -17.23
CA SER A 821 18.02 9.33 -16.63
C SER A 821 18.12 10.57 -15.76
N GLU A 822 18.89 10.50 -14.67
CA GLU A 822 18.92 11.56 -13.67
C GLU A 822 19.45 12.90 -14.24
N ASP A 823 20.07 12.87 -15.42
CA ASP A 823 20.38 14.06 -16.25
C ASP A 823 19.13 14.91 -16.55
N HIS A 824 17.98 14.26 -16.84
CA HIS A 824 16.68 14.94 -17.01
C HIS A 824 16.06 15.43 -15.70
N PHE A 825 16.66 15.09 -14.55
CA PHE A 825 16.38 15.69 -13.24
C PHE A 825 17.32 16.88 -12.95
N GLY A 826 18.52 16.91 -13.53
CA GLY A 826 19.44 18.05 -13.49
C GLY A 826 18.85 19.30 -14.15
N ASP A 827 18.18 19.14 -15.30
CA ASP A 827 17.39 20.18 -15.98
C ASP A 827 16.10 20.62 -15.23
N PHE A 828 15.89 20.17 -14.00
CA PHE A 828 14.66 20.36 -13.23
C PHE A 828 14.85 21.06 -11.86
N LEU A 829 16.08 21.46 -11.52
CA LEU A 829 16.43 22.26 -10.33
C LEU A 829 16.86 23.68 -10.73
#